data_AF-A0A348G3C7-F1
#
_entry.id   AF-A0A348G3C7-F1
#
_cell.length_a   1.000
_cell.length_b   1.000
_cell.length_c   1.000
_cell.angle_alpha   90.00
_cell.angle_beta   90.00
_cell.angle_gamma   90.00
#
_symmetry.space_group_name_H-M   'P 1'
#
loop_
_entity.id
_entity.type
_entity.pdbx_description
1 polymer ?
#
loop_
_entity_poly.entity_id
_entity_poly.type
_entity_poly.pdbx_seq_one_letter_code
_entity_poly.pdbx_strand_id
1 'polypeptide(L)'
;MTAGSGLVLGYFSLGEVEDYRSYYSSIPETAVGPADPQWPGCYEVAYWTADWLEVAKTEVTKLIEAGYDGAYFDVVDEYQTDWAQANAPGGDAAGAMKTLVEALSAYAKSLDADFQIWVNGAEELLTDETYLDAIDGMLKENLFYDFDGSSQISAEDTEYMLEYLHLATAAGKPVIDIEYVAGNAGKIADVYAKAAAAGVGIYVAELDLAGIDYADNRFSSSNDDVLDGRNGAFTLAGGLGDDTYITDGGDTLIEEADAGTDTVKASVSYVLGANLENLTLIGNAAIDGTGNDLDNVIAGNAAATRIDGGAGADAMAGGAGNDTYIVDNAGDTVTELAKQGTDLVLASVSFALGGNVENLVLTGTGNINGTGNALANRITGNDGNNRLDGGAGADTMAGGLGDDLYVVDNAKDVVTELAGQGTDTVEASVSHMLGANLENLVLTGSAAIKGTGNALDNTITGNDGANVLDGGAGADALAGGAGNDTYIVDNLGDTVREAAGAGTDTVKASVSFTLGANVENLTLTGKAAIDGNGNGLDNVITGNAAANVIEGGAGNDTLAGGAGIDTVSYADAAGAVTVSLAITTAQDTGGAGTDRLGGFENILGSAFADTLTGDKKANRIDGGAGADTMAGGAGNDTYVVDNAGDTVTELAKQGTDTVLASVSFMLGANVENLTLTGSGNINGTGNALANKITGNDGNNRLDGGAGADTMAGGLGDDLYVVDNAKDVVTELVGQGTDTVEASVSHMLGANLENLVLTGTANINGTGNALDNTIAGNAGANLLNGGAGNDTLIGGGGADILTGSAGMDTFVFAAGFGADRITDFTVGDDVIRFDSDLFADFDAVLAAASQVGADTVITLDADNTLTLANVETSSLLLASFDFA
;
A
#
# COMPACT_ATOMS: atom_id res chain seq x y z
N MET A 1 57.79 -47.24 -40.31
CA MET A 1 59.14 -46.79 -39.90
C MET A 1 59.11 -46.41 -38.41
N THR A 2 60.15 -46.70 -37.61
CA THR A 2 60.16 -46.42 -36.15
C THR A 2 60.63 -44.99 -35.81
N ALA A 3 59.79 -44.30 -35.03
CA ALA A 3 59.98 -43.16 -34.14
C ALA A 3 61.26 -42.28 -34.25
N GLY A 4 61.03 -41.01 -34.66
CA GLY A 4 61.90 -39.86 -34.43
C GLY A 4 62.53 -39.30 -35.71
N SER A 5 61.80 -38.42 -36.41
CA SER A 5 62.06 -37.84 -37.74
C SER A 5 61.87 -38.79 -38.94
N GLY A 6 60.76 -39.53 -38.97
CA GLY A 6 60.35 -40.33 -40.13
C GLY A 6 59.45 -39.54 -41.07
N LEU A 7 59.64 -39.75 -42.38
CA LEU A 7 58.79 -39.20 -43.44
C LEU A 7 57.32 -39.63 -43.25
N VAL A 8 56.40 -38.69 -43.17
CA VAL A 8 54.95 -38.92 -43.07
C VAL A 8 54.29 -38.56 -44.40
N LEU A 9 53.71 -39.57 -45.07
CA LEU A 9 53.07 -39.41 -46.37
C LEU A 9 51.55 -39.49 -46.24
N GLY A 10 50.84 -38.58 -46.91
CA GLY A 10 49.38 -38.61 -47.00
C GLY A 10 48.90 -39.43 -48.19
N TYR A 11 48.06 -40.43 -47.94
CA TYR A 11 47.47 -41.29 -48.98
C TYR A 11 46.43 -40.55 -49.82
N PHE A 12 46.53 -40.65 -51.14
CA PHE A 12 45.54 -40.19 -52.10
C PHE A 12 45.47 -41.13 -53.31
N SER A 13 44.31 -41.73 -53.58
CA SER A 13 44.09 -42.50 -54.81
C SER A 13 44.00 -41.53 -56.00
N LEU A 14 44.93 -41.67 -56.94
CA LEU A 14 45.11 -40.74 -58.05
C LEU A 14 44.38 -41.19 -59.32
N GLY A 15 44.31 -42.52 -59.53
CA GLY A 15 43.60 -43.15 -60.65
C GLY A 15 42.12 -43.38 -60.41
N GLU A 16 41.66 -43.31 -59.16
CA GLU A 16 40.27 -43.61 -58.80
C GLU A 16 39.64 -42.55 -57.89
N VAL A 17 38.31 -42.54 -57.88
CA VAL A 17 37.50 -41.77 -56.95
C VAL A 17 36.91 -42.68 -55.90
N GLU A 18 36.99 -42.24 -54.64
CA GLU A 18 36.48 -42.97 -53.48
C GLU A 18 35.19 -42.29 -53.00
N ASP A 19 34.08 -43.03 -52.94
CA ASP A 19 32.74 -42.47 -52.70
C ASP A 19 32.50 -41.85 -51.31
N TYR A 20 33.38 -42.18 -50.36
CA TYR A 20 33.37 -41.64 -49.01
C TYR A 20 34.10 -40.29 -48.90
N ARG A 21 34.83 -39.85 -49.93
CA ARG A 21 35.57 -38.58 -49.91
C ARG A 21 34.62 -37.42 -50.17
N SER A 22 34.82 -36.31 -49.45
CA SER A 22 33.99 -35.11 -49.59
C SER A 22 33.95 -34.55 -51.01
N TYR A 23 35.00 -34.78 -51.80
CA TYR A 23 35.07 -34.34 -53.19
C TYR A 23 34.22 -35.20 -54.15
N TYR A 24 33.78 -36.41 -53.77
CA TYR A 24 33.08 -37.32 -54.69
C TYR A 24 31.84 -36.67 -55.32
N SER A 25 31.04 -35.96 -54.52
CA SER A 25 29.86 -35.23 -54.99
C SER A 25 30.14 -34.07 -55.95
N SER A 26 31.40 -33.62 -56.03
CA SER A 26 31.83 -32.50 -56.89
C SER A 26 32.36 -32.95 -58.25
N ILE A 27 32.53 -34.24 -58.48
CA ILE A 27 33.06 -34.79 -59.72
C ILE A 27 31.92 -34.97 -60.73
N PRO A 28 32.05 -34.47 -61.96
CA PRO A 28 31.05 -34.73 -63.00
C PRO A 28 30.89 -36.23 -63.24
N GLU A 29 29.65 -36.73 -63.29
CA GLU A 29 29.35 -38.15 -63.59
C GLU A 29 30.02 -38.64 -64.88
N THR A 30 30.24 -37.74 -65.85
CA THR A 30 30.94 -38.02 -67.11
C THR A 30 32.45 -38.27 -66.96
N ALA A 31 33.04 -37.95 -65.80
CA ALA A 31 34.44 -38.16 -65.47
C ALA A 31 34.66 -39.39 -64.57
N VAL A 32 33.59 -40.10 -64.17
CA VAL A 32 33.66 -41.32 -63.36
C VAL A 32 33.46 -42.54 -64.26
N GLY A 33 34.39 -43.48 -64.16
CA GLY A 33 34.42 -44.74 -64.89
C GLY A 33 33.72 -45.88 -64.14
N PRO A 34 33.98 -47.15 -64.53
CA PRO A 34 33.40 -48.31 -63.86
C PRO A 34 33.90 -48.41 -62.41
N ALA A 35 33.12 -49.08 -61.57
CA ALA A 35 33.54 -49.42 -60.22
C ALA A 35 34.63 -50.48 -60.24
N ASP A 36 35.62 -50.36 -59.35
CA ASP A 36 36.62 -51.40 -59.16
C ASP A 36 35.94 -52.64 -58.54
N PRO A 37 35.94 -53.80 -59.23
CA PRO A 37 35.38 -55.02 -58.68
C PRO A 37 36.15 -55.58 -57.47
N GLN A 38 37.40 -55.17 -57.24
CA GLN A 38 38.21 -55.53 -56.07
C GLN A 38 37.94 -54.62 -54.87
N TRP A 39 37.62 -53.34 -55.09
CA TRP A 39 37.41 -52.33 -54.04
C TRP A 39 36.05 -51.64 -54.15
N PRO A 40 34.99 -52.14 -53.46
CA PRO A 40 33.67 -51.52 -53.48
C PRO A 40 33.69 -50.08 -52.95
N GLY A 41 33.20 -49.13 -53.74
CA GLY A 41 33.21 -47.70 -53.42
C GLY A 41 34.32 -46.92 -54.12
N CYS A 42 35.26 -47.61 -54.78
CA CYS A 42 36.24 -47.05 -55.70
C CYS A 42 35.76 -47.13 -57.15
N TYR A 43 36.00 -46.09 -57.93
CA TYR A 43 35.63 -46.03 -59.34
C TYR A 43 36.77 -45.40 -60.15
N GLU A 44 37.06 -45.92 -61.34
CA GLU A 44 38.06 -45.31 -62.22
C GLU A 44 37.71 -43.83 -62.47
N VAL A 45 38.71 -42.96 -62.69
CA VAL A 45 38.46 -41.54 -62.97
C VAL A 45 39.13 -41.10 -64.27
N ALA A 46 38.49 -40.18 -64.98
CA ALA A 46 39.06 -39.55 -66.16
C ALA A 46 40.17 -38.57 -65.74
N TYR A 47 41.32 -39.10 -65.33
CA TYR A 47 42.40 -38.37 -64.68
C TYR A 47 43.12 -37.37 -65.60
N TRP A 48 42.82 -37.39 -66.91
CA TRP A 48 43.24 -36.39 -67.90
C TRP A 48 42.39 -35.11 -67.93
N THR A 49 41.36 -35.00 -67.08
CA THR A 49 40.47 -33.83 -67.06
C THR A 49 41.00 -32.70 -66.18
N ALA A 50 40.65 -31.46 -66.53
CA ALA A 50 41.02 -30.29 -65.72
C ALA A 50 40.33 -30.32 -64.34
N ASP A 51 39.11 -30.85 -64.27
CA ASP A 51 38.34 -30.95 -63.03
C ASP A 51 39.03 -31.90 -62.04
N TRP A 52 39.52 -33.06 -62.51
CA TRP A 52 40.28 -33.98 -61.67
C TRP A 52 41.62 -33.41 -61.20
N LEU A 53 42.33 -32.68 -62.07
CA LEU A 53 43.56 -31.99 -61.68
C LEU A 53 43.32 -30.99 -60.54
N GLU A 54 42.22 -30.23 -60.56
CA GLU A 54 41.90 -29.29 -59.48
C GLU A 54 41.48 -29.98 -58.18
N VAL A 55 40.78 -31.12 -58.27
CA VAL A 55 40.52 -31.98 -57.10
C VAL A 55 41.83 -32.47 -56.50
N ALA A 56 42.71 -33.06 -57.31
CA ALA A 56 43.99 -33.58 -56.85
C ALA A 56 44.90 -32.48 -56.26
N LYS A 57 44.93 -31.28 -56.84
CA LYS A 57 45.63 -30.12 -56.24
C LYS A 57 45.03 -29.70 -54.91
N THR A 58 43.71 -29.74 -54.77
CA THR A 58 43.03 -29.41 -53.52
C THR A 58 43.41 -30.40 -52.43
N GLU A 59 43.43 -31.70 -52.74
CA GLU A 59 43.87 -32.73 -51.78
C GLU A 59 45.35 -32.59 -51.42
N VAL A 60 46.24 -32.34 -52.39
CA VAL A 60 47.66 -32.02 -52.12
C VAL A 60 47.80 -30.79 -51.20
N THR A 61 47.01 -29.74 -51.42
CA THR A 61 47.02 -28.54 -50.56
C THR A 61 46.61 -28.90 -49.13
N LYS A 62 45.56 -29.72 -48.96
CA LYS A 62 45.14 -30.19 -47.64
C LYS A 62 46.22 -31.00 -46.93
N LEU A 63 46.95 -31.85 -47.65
CA LEU A 63 48.06 -32.62 -47.07
C LEU A 63 49.18 -31.69 -46.58
N ILE A 64 49.52 -30.66 -47.36
CA ILE A 64 50.52 -29.65 -46.96
C ILE A 64 50.03 -28.85 -45.74
N GLU A 65 48.78 -28.38 -45.76
CA GLU A 65 48.19 -27.62 -44.63
C GLU A 65 48.07 -28.45 -43.36
N ALA A 66 47.89 -29.77 -43.48
CA ALA A 66 47.88 -30.72 -42.37
C ALA A 66 49.28 -31.13 -41.88
N GLY A 67 50.35 -30.66 -42.53
CA GLY A 67 51.74 -30.88 -42.11
C GLY A 67 52.34 -32.24 -42.50
N TYR A 68 51.83 -32.89 -43.56
CA TYR A 68 52.47 -34.08 -44.14
C TYR A 68 53.77 -33.70 -44.88
N ASP A 69 54.76 -34.59 -44.87
CA ASP A 69 56.05 -34.38 -45.56
C ASP A 69 55.98 -34.69 -47.06
N GLY A 70 54.91 -35.35 -47.51
CA GLY A 70 54.70 -35.72 -48.90
C GLY A 70 53.35 -36.36 -49.16
N ALA A 71 53.05 -36.59 -50.43
CA ALA A 71 51.88 -37.33 -50.88
C ALA A 71 52.29 -38.72 -51.34
N TYR A 72 51.48 -39.71 -51.00
CA TYR A 72 51.52 -41.06 -51.54
C TYR A 72 50.35 -41.23 -52.51
N PHE A 73 50.67 -41.16 -53.80
CA PHE A 73 49.71 -41.36 -54.89
C PHE A 73 49.59 -42.84 -55.20
N ASP A 74 48.39 -43.36 -54.99
CA ASP A 74 48.05 -44.75 -55.24
C ASP A 74 47.26 -44.89 -56.55
N VAL A 75 47.18 -46.13 -57.06
CA VAL A 75 46.45 -46.48 -58.29
C VAL A 75 46.95 -45.69 -59.50
N VAL A 76 48.28 -45.53 -59.63
CA VAL A 76 48.90 -44.78 -60.74
C VAL A 76 49.00 -45.66 -61.99
N ASP A 77 48.97 -46.98 -61.83
CA ASP A 77 48.88 -47.98 -62.91
C ASP A 77 47.50 -48.09 -63.57
N GLU A 78 46.52 -47.29 -63.13
CA GLU A 78 45.16 -47.26 -63.71
C GLU A 78 45.14 -47.03 -65.22
N TYR A 79 46.20 -46.44 -65.78
CA TYR A 79 46.34 -46.32 -67.23
C TYR A 79 46.32 -47.67 -67.96
N GLN A 80 46.56 -48.78 -67.28
CA GLN A 80 46.57 -50.12 -67.86
C GLN A 80 45.17 -50.71 -68.05
N THR A 81 44.13 -50.14 -67.44
CA THR A 81 42.77 -50.68 -67.54
C THR A 81 42.19 -50.51 -68.96
N ASP A 82 41.29 -51.43 -69.32
CA ASP A 82 40.59 -51.39 -70.61
C ASP A 82 39.81 -50.07 -70.78
N TRP A 83 39.28 -49.51 -69.69
CA TRP A 83 38.53 -48.27 -69.72
C TRP A 83 39.44 -47.05 -69.89
N ALA A 84 40.54 -46.94 -69.14
CA ALA A 84 41.49 -45.84 -69.33
C ALA A 84 42.08 -45.84 -70.74
N GLN A 85 42.49 -47.02 -71.26
CA GLN A 85 43.01 -47.18 -72.62
C GLN A 85 41.99 -46.79 -73.70
N ALA A 86 40.71 -47.08 -73.49
CA ALA A 86 39.65 -46.76 -74.45
C ALA A 86 39.23 -45.28 -74.44
N ASN A 87 39.41 -44.56 -73.33
CA ASN A 87 38.84 -43.23 -73.11
C ASN A 87 39.88 -42.10 -73.03
N ALA A 88 41.15 -42.41 -72.80
CA ALA A 88 42.20 -41.39 -72.72
C ALA A 88 42.37 -40.61 -74.04
N PRO A 89 42.61 -39.28 -73.99
CA PRO A 89 42.81 -38.46 -75.17
C PRO A 89 43.93 -38.99 -76.08
N GLY A 90 43.59 -39.31 -77.33
CA GLY A 90 44.58 -39.82 -78.29
C GLY A 90 44.98 -41.30 -78.09
N GLY A 91 44.34 -42.02 -77.17
CA GLY A 91 44.67 -43.40 -76.83
C GLY A 91 45.96 -43.55 -76.02
N ASP A 92 46.40 -42.47 -75.34
CA ASP A 92 47.64 -42.42 -74.56
C ASP A 92 47.33 -42.23 -73.06
N ALA A 93 46.77 -43.28 -72.46
CA ALA A 93 46.41 -43.30 -71.04
C ALA A 93 47.64 -43.14 -70.13
N ALA A 94 48.76 -43.75 -70.51
CA ALA A 94 50.03 -43.69 -69.80
C ALA A 94 50.65 -42.29 -69.82
N GLY A 95 50.65 -41.63 -70.99
CA GLY A 95 51.11 -40.25 -71.13
C GLY A 95 50.23 -39.25 -70.37
N ALA A 96 48.92 -39.50 -70.27
CA ALA A 96 48.01 -38.71 -69.46
C ALA A 96 48.32 -38.82 -67.95
N MET A 97 48.56 -40.02 -67.43
CA MET A 97 48.89 -40.24 -66.02
C MET A 97 50.24 -39.62 -65.68
N LYS A 98 51.24 -39.81 -66.56
CA LYS A 98 52.54 -39.13 -66.47
C LYS A 98 52.36 -37.61 -66.33
N THR A 99 51.58 -37.01 -67.23
CA THR A 99 51.34 -35.55 -67.24
C THR A 99 50.69 -35.07 -65.94
N LEU A 100 49.78 -35.86 -65.37
CA LEU A 100 49.13 -35.55 -64.10
C LEU A 100 50.13 -35.56 -62.93
N VAL A 101 50.96 -36.61 -62.82
CA VAL A 101 51.98 -36.71 -61.77
C VAL A 101 53.01 -35.58 -61.88
N GLU A 102 53.46 -35.24 -63.10
CA GLU A 102 54.35 -34.09 -63.34
C GLU A 102 53.72 -32.76 -62.92
N ALA A 103 52.43 -32.55 -63.26
CA ALA A 103 51.71 -31.35 -62.91
C ALA A 103 51.51 -31.21 -61.39
N LEU A 104 51.20 -32.32 -60.70
CA LEU A 104 51.03 -32.35 -59.25
C LEU A 104 52.36 -32.19 -58.52
N SER A 105 53.44 -32.80 -59.01
CA SER A 105 54.78 -32.60 -58.45
C SER A 105 55.23 -31.14 -58.57
N ALA A 106 55.05 -30.53 -59.75
CA ALA A 106 55.36 -29.11 -59.95
C ALA A 106 54.49 -28.20 -59.07
N TYR A 107 53.20 -28.55 -58.90
CA TYR A 107 52.29 -27.81 -58.04
C TYR A 107 52.66 -27.92 -56.55
N ALA A 108 52.86 -29.14 -56.04
CA ALA A 108 53.25 -29.39 -54.66
C ALA A 108 54.56 -28.67 -54.34
N LYS A 109 55.59 -28.81 -55.19
CA LYS A 109 56.89 -28.16 -55.04
C LYS A 109 56.83 -26.63 -55.17
N SER A 110 55.76 -26.08 -55.75
CA SER A 110 55.52 -24.63 -55.78
C SER A 110 54.93 -24.09 -54.46
N LEU A 111 54.27 -24.96 -53.68
CA LEU A 111 53.70 -24.64 -52.38
C LEU A 111 54.69 -24.94 -51.25
N ASP A 112 55.37 -26.09 -51.33
CA ASP A 112 56.43 -26.51 -50.42
C ASP A 112 57.52 -27.25 -51.21
N ALA A 113 58.70 -26.63 -51.30
CA ALA A 113 59.82 -27.12 -52.10
C ALA A 113 60.40 -28.46 -51.60
N ASP A 114 60.16 -28.82 -50.34
CA ASP A 114 60.65 -30.06 -49.73
C ASP A 114 59.57 -31.18 -49.74
N PHE A 115 58.34 -30.88 -50.19
CA PHE A 115 57.24 -31.86 -50.22
C PHE A 115 57.50 -32.98 -51.23
N GLN A 116 57.47 -34.21 -50.75
CA GLN A 116 57.84 -35.39 -51.54
C GLN A 116 56.66 -36.00 -52.29
N ILE A 117 56.90 -36.43 -53.52
CA ILE A 117 55.92 -37.20 -54.30
C ILE A 117 56.31 -38.67 -54.34
N TRP A 118 55.50 -39.52 -53.72
CA TRP A 118 55.66 -40.96 -53.74
C TRP A 118 54.53 -41.59 -54.52
N VAL A 119 54.82 -42.61 -55.34
CA VAL A 119 53.83 -43.28 -56.19
C VAL A 119 53.80 -44.79 -55.92
N ASN A 120 52.62 -45.39 -56.06
CA ASN A 120 52.41 -46.84 -56.18
C ASN A 120 51.99 -47.18 -57.60
N GLY A 121 52.53 -48.26 -58.15
CA GLY A 121 52.30 -48.66 -59.54
C GLY A 121 53.03 -47.77 -60.55
N ALA A 122 52.70 -47.95 -61.83
CA ALA A 122 53.27 -47.22 -62.97
C ALA A 122 54.78 -47.41 -63.21
N GLU A 123 55.31 -48.59 -62.89
CA GLU A 123 56.74 -48.89 -62.96
C GLU A 123 57.31 -48.75 -64.37
N GLU A 124 56.51 -49.05 -65.40
CA GLU A 124 56.96 -48.91 -66.79
C GLU A 124 57.24 -47.46 -67.19
N LEU A 125 56.62 -46.48 -66.50
CA LEU A 125 56.87 -45.06 -66.71
C LEU A 125 58.24 -44.60 -66.19
N LEU A 126 58.94 -45.39 -65.37
CA LEU A 126 60.29 -45.08 -64.89
C LEU A 126 61.34 -45.03 -66.01
N THR A 127 61.00 -45.55 -67.21
CA THR A 127 61.84 -45.40 -68.41
C THR A 127 61.87 -43.98 -68.97
N ASP A 128 60.93 -43.12 -68.55
CA ASP A 128 60.85 -41.72 -68.95
C ASP A 128 61.54 -40.82 -67.91
N GLU A 129 62.61 -40.12 -68.33
CA GLU A 129 63.41 -39.27 -67.45
C GLU A 129 62.59 -38.16 -66.77
N THR A 130 61.56 -37.62 -67.45
CA THR A 130 60.75 -36.52 -66.89
C THR A 130 59.77 -37.00 -65.82
N TYR A 131 59.24 -38.22 -65.95
CA TYR A 131 58.46 -38.87 -64.90
C TYR A 131 59.34 -39.23 -63.70
N LEU A 132 60.52 -39.79 -63.95
CA LEU A 132 61.47 -40.17 -62.91
C LEU A 132 61.98 -38.96 -62.10
N ASP A 133 62.12 -37.80 -62.73
CA ASP A 133 62.46 -36.53 -62.06
C ASP A 133 61.29 -35.97 -61.23
N ALA A 134 60.05 -36.24 -61.62
CA ALA A 134 58.86 -35.73 -60.95
C ALA A 134 58.59 -36.42 -59.60
N ILE A 135 58.96 -37.69 -59.44
CA ILE A 135 58.75 -38.45 -58.20
C ILE A 135 59.99 -38.40 -57.29
N ASP A 136 59.80 -38.55 -55.98
CA ASP A 136 60.86 -38.54 -54.96
C ASP A 136 61.09 -39.92 -54.34
N GLY A 137 60.11 -40.81 -54.41
CA GLY A 137 60.24 -42.23 -54.04
C GLY A 137 59.13 -43.06 -54.64
N MET A 138 59.23 -44.38 -54.47
CA MET A 138 58.24 -45.33 -55.00
C MET A 138 57.91 -46.38 -53.95
N LEU A 139 56.63 -46.72 -53.86
CA LEU A 139 56.17 -47.91 -53.16
C LEU A 139 55.77 -48.97 -54.19
N LYS A 140 56.07 -50.23 -53.90
CA LYS A 140 55.66 -51.37 -54.73
C LYS A 140 54.95 -52.35 -53.83
N GLU A 141 53.72 -52.71 -54.13
CA GLU A 141 53.07 -53.83 -53.47
C GLU A 141 53.38 -55.14 -54.19
N ASN A 142 53.57 -56.22 -53.43
CA ASN A 142 53.60 -57.60 -53.94
C ASN A 142 54.75 -57.92 -54.90
N LEU A 143 55.99 -57.55 -54.56
CA LEU A 143 57.15 -57.86 -55.40
C LEU A 143 57.56 -59.35 -55.33
N PHE A 144 57.36 -59.99 -54.18
CA PHE A 144 57.78 -61.36 -53.88
C PHE A 144 56.63 -62.28 -53.47
N TYR A 145 55.57 -61.77 -52.83
CA TYR A 145 54.35 -62.51 -52.53
C TYR A 145 53.09 -61.79 -53.03
N ASP A 146 52.05 -62.56 -53.35
CA ASP A 146 50.74 -62.02 -53.74
C ASP A 146 50.03 -61.27 -52.59
N PHE A 147 48.93 -60.57 -52.93
CA PHE A 147 48.22 -59.65 -52.04
C PHE A 147 47.79 -60.26 -50.70
N ASP A 148 47.37 -61.53 -50.69
CA ASP A 148 47.01 -62.24 -49.46
C ASP A 148 48.19 -62.99 -48.79
N GLY A 149 49.39 -62.79 -49.36
CA GLY A 149 50.62 -63.43 -48.97
C GLY A 149 50.59 -64.94 -49.13
N SER A 150 49.60 -65.53 -49.82
CA SER A 150 49.40 -66.98 -49.91
C SER A 150 50.41 -67.67 -50.83
N SER A 151 50.85 -67.01 -51.91
CA SER A 151 51.72 -67.56 -52.96
C SER A 151 52.93 -66.66 -53.25
N GLN A 152 54.05 -67.27 -53.67
CA GLN A 152 55.20 -66.48 -54.14
C GLN A 152 54.96 -66.02 -55.58
N ILE A 153 55.31 -64.77 -55.85
CA ILE A 153 55.43 -64.23 -57.20
C ILE A 153 56.54 -64.99 -57.93
N SER A 154 56.36 -65.23 -59.23
CA SER A 154 57.32 -65.99 -60.01
C SER A 154 58.65 -65.23 -60.13
N ALA A 155 59.77 -65.94 -60.19
CA ALA A 155 61.08 -65.30 -60.33
C ALA A 155 61.19 -64.47 -61.63
N GLU A 156 60.46 -64.85 -62.69
CA GLU A 156 60.41 -64.11 -63.95
C GLU A 156 59.67 -62.77 -63.79
N ASP A 157 58.53 -62.76 -63.09
CA ASP A 157 57.77 -61.54 -62.83
C ASP A 157 58.51 -60.61 -61.85
N THR A 158 59.13 -61.17 -60.81
CA THR A 158 59.98 -60.38 -59.89
C THR A 158 61.19 -59.78 -60.62
N GLU A 159 61.89 -60.56 -61.47
CA GLU A 159 63.01 -60.04 -62.26
C GLU A 159 62.55 -58.95 -63.24
N TYR A 160 61.41 -59.15 -63.91
CA TYR A 160 60.80 -58.15 -64.80
C TYR A 160 60.52 -56.84 -64.09
N MET A 161 59.88 -56.86 -62.92
CA MET A 161 59.61 -55.64 -62.15
C MET A 161 60.90 -54.98 -61.65
N LEU A 162 61.90 -55.77 -61.24
CA LEU A 162 63.19 -55.25 -60.80
C LEU A 162 63.94 -54.50 -61.92
N GLU A 163 63.74 -54.84 -63.20
CA GLU A 163 64.32 -54.07 -64.32
C GLU A 163 63.88 -52.60 -64.29
N TYR A 164 62.63 -52.32 -63.90
CA TYR A 164 62.11 -50.95 -63.75
C TYR A 164 62.49 -50.32 -62.41
N LEU A 165 62.33 -51.04 -61.29
CA LEU A 165 62.64 -50.53 -59.96
C LEU A 165 64.13 -50.16 -59.80
N HIS A 166 65.02 -50.84 -60.54
CA HIS A 166 66.44 -50.49 -60.60
C HIS A 166 66.72 -49.16 -61.31
N LEU A 167 65.82 -48.67 -62.17
CA LEU A 167 65.92 -47.31 -62.72
C LEU A 167 65.74 -46.26 -61.62
N ALA A 168 64.74 -46.45 -60.75
CA ALA A 168 64.49 -45.55 -59.63
C ALA A 168 65.66 -45.55 -58.62
N THR A 169 66.10 -46.73 -58.19
CA THR A 169 67.23 -46.83 -57.25
C THR A 169 68.55 -46.35 -57.86
N ALA A 170 68.78 -46.55 -59.17
CA ALA A 170 69.95 -46.00 -59.87
C ALA A 170 69.93 -44.47 -59.97
N ALA A 171 68.75 -43.86 -60.04
CA ALA A 171 68.54 -42.41 -59.96
C ALA A 171 68.59 -41.87 -58.52
N GLY A 172 68.84 -42.72 -57.52
CA GLY A 172 68.90 -42.35 -56.11
C GLY A 172 67.54 -42.16 -55.44
N LYS A 173 66.45 -42.59 -56.09
CA LYS A 173 65.09 -42.57 -55.53
C LYS A 173 64.88 -43.84 -54.69
N PRO A 174 64.45 -43.73 -53.42
CA PRO A 174 64.12 -44.89 -52.61
C PRO A 174 62.94 -45.66 -53.18
N VAL A 175 63.06 -46.99 -53.21
CA VAL A 175 61.97 -47.93 -53.51
C VAL A 175 61.68 -48.71 -52.24
N ILE A 176 60.41 -48.74 -51.81
CA ILE A 176 59.95 -49.52 -50.65
C ILE A 176 58.93 -50.54 -51.14
N ASP A 177 59.31 -51.82 -51.05
CA ASP A 177 58.40 -52.93 -51.27
C ASP A 177 57.47 -53.12 -50.07
N ILE A 178 56.18 -53.36 -50.31
CA ILE A 178 55.13 -53.61 -49.31
C ILE A 178 54.69 -55.06 -49.46
N GLU A 179 54.88 -55.84 -48.39
CA GLU A 179 54.58 -57.27 -48.37
C GLU A 179 53.60 -57.63 -47.26
N TYR A 180 52.46 -58.21 -47.63
CA TYR A 180 51.36 -58.59 -46.75
C TYR A 180 51.58 -59.96 -46.07
N VAL A 181 52.75 -60.15 -45.47
CA VAL A 181 53.19 -61.44 -44.89
C VAL A 181 53.37 -61.40 -43.37
N ALA A 182 52.91 -60.35 -42.69
CA ALA A 182 53.15 -60.10 -41.26
C ALA A 182 52.73 -61.25 -40.32
N GLY A 183 51.72 -62.04 -40.69
CA GLY A 183 51.27 -63.20 -39.92
C GLY A 183 52.20 -64.43 -39.98
N ASN A 184 53.29 -64.41 -40.76
CA ASN A 184 54.16 -65.56 -40.96
C ASN A 184 55.66 -65.22 -40.82
N ALA A 185 56.21 -65.45 -39.63
CA ALA A 185 57.62 -65.18 -39.31
C ALA A 185 58.63 -65.80 -40.29
N GLY A 186 58.30 -66.92 -40.93
CA GLY A 186 59.15 -67.55 -41.95
C GLY A 186 59.16 -66.78 -43.28
N LYS A 187 58.00 -66.29 -43.72
CA LYS A 187 57.87 -65.44 -44.91
C LYS A 187 58.46 -64.06 -44.69
N ILE A 188 58.30 -63.49 -43.48
CA ILE A 188 58.94 -62.23 -43.08
C ILE A 188 60.46 -62.32 -43.28
N ALA A 189 61.11 -63.34 -42.72
CA ALA A 189 62.56 -63.52 -42.89
C ALA A 189 62.98 -63.68 -44.36
N ASP A 190 62.14 -64.32 -45.19
CA ASP A 190 62.37 -64.50 -46.63
C ASP A 190 62.29 -63.16 -47.40
N VAL A 191 61.23 -62.36 -47.19
CA VAL A 191 61.06 -61.07 -47.89
C VAL A 191 62.14 -60.06 -47.49
N TYR A 192 62.55 -60.00 -46.22
CA TYR A 192 63.67 -59.14 -45.81
C TYR A 192 64.99 -59.53 -46.50
N ALA A 193 65.24 -60.84 -46.68
CA ALA A 193 66.44 -61.31 -47.38
C ALA A 193 66.37 -61.01 -48.89
N LYS A 194 65.20 -61.18 -49.51
CA LYS A 194 64.97 -60.90 -50.93
C LYS A 194 65.03 -59.41 -51.24
N ALA A 195 64.40 -58.55 -50.45
CA ALA A 195 64.46 -57.10 -50.60
C ALA A 195 65.90 -56.57 -50.48
N ALA A 196 66.67 -57.08 -49.50
CA ALA A 196 68.08 -56.74 -49.36
C ALA A 196 68.93 -57.18 -50.57
N ALA A 197 68.62 -58.34 -51.17
CA ALA A 197 69.30 -58.80 -52.39
C ALA A 197 68.89 -58.01 -53.64
N ALA A 198 67.63 -57.56 -53.70
CA ALA A 198 67.07 -56.73 -54.74
C ALA A 198 67.49 -55.25 -54.65
N GLY A 199 68.03 -54.81 -53.51
CA GLY A 199 68.44 -53.42 -53.30
C GLY A 199 67.28 -52.46 -53.04
N VAL A 200 66.15 -52.97 -52.57
CA VAL A 200 64.94 -52.19 -52.22
C VAL A 200 64.70 -52.20 -50.71
N GLY A 201 64.04 -51.18 -50.20
CA GLY A 201 63.48 -51.17 -48.85
C GLY A 201 62.30 -52.14 -48.75
N ILE A 202 61.94 -52.54 -47.53
CA ILE A 202 60.82 -53.45 -47.29
C ILE A 202 59.98 -52.95 -46.11
N TYR A 203 58.67 -52.96 -46.29
CA TYR A 203 57.65 -52.75 -45.28
C TYR A 203 56.76 -53.99 -45.23
N VAL A 204 56.71 -54.64 -44.07
CA VAL A 204 55.85 -55.81 -43.88
C VAL A 204 54.54 -55.36 -43.25
N ALA A 205 53.45 -55.47 -43.99
CA ALA A 205 52.12 -55.04 -43.59
C ALA A 205 51.29 -56.21 -43.02
N GLU A 206 50.40 -55.90 -42.08
CA GLU A 206 49.30 -56.79 -41.67
C GLU A 206 48.12 -56.58 -42.63
N LEU A 207 47.60 -57.69 -43.16
CA LEU A 207 46.45 -57.67 -44.03
C LEU A 207 45.18 -57.74 -43.17
N ASP A 208 44.55 -56.60 -42.90
CA ASP A 208 43.24 -56.56 -42.24
C ASP A 208 42.11 -56.74 -43.27
N LEU A 209 41.86 -58.00 -43.64
CA LEU A 209 40.71 -58.41 -44.45
C LEU A 209 39.50 -58.81 -43.59
N ALA A 210 39.47 -58.43 -42.30
CA ALA A 210 38.40 -58.77 -41.38
C ALA A 210 37.37 -57.64 -41.29
N GLY A 211 36.48 -57.57 -42.29
CA GLY A 211 35.11 -57.08 -42.12
C GLY A 211 34.96 -55.59 -41.83
N ILE A 212 34.43 -54.85 -42.82
CA ILE A 212 33.71 -53.61 -42.58
C ILE A 212 32.48 -53.96 -41.72
N ASP A 213 32.66 -53.93 -40.40
CA ASP A 213 31.60 -54.06 -39.41
C ASP A 213 31.04 -52.67 -39.13
N TYR A 214 29.85 -52.41 -39.67
CA TYR A 214 28.99 -51.27 -39.33
C TYR A 214 28.38 -51.45 -37.92
N ALA A 215 29.22 -51.69 -36.90
CA ALA A 215 28.82 -51.72 -35.50
C ALA A 215 29.16 -50.41 -34.79
N ASP A 216 28.52 -49.34 -35.25
CA ASP A 216 27.72 -48.38 -34.49
C ASP A 216 28.15 -47.81 -33.13
N ASN A 217 29.43 -47.85 -32.76
CA ASN A 217 29.92 -47.16 -31.56
C ASN A 217 31.16 -46.31 -31.87
N ARG A 218 31.13 -45.04 -31.46
CA ARG A 218 32.26 -44.12 -31.60
C ARG A 218 32.92 -43.96 -30.24
N PHE A 219 34.09 -44.55 -30.11
CA PHE A 219 34.92 -44.49 -28.91
C PHE A 219 36.10 -43.56 -29.16
N SER A 220 36.26 -42.59 -28.27
CA SER A 220 37.28 -41.54 -28.30
C SER A 220 38.60 -41.98 -27.62
N SER A 221 39.62 -41.12 -27.77
CA SER A 221 40.98 -41.22 -27.24
C SER A 221 41.13 -40.51 -25.88
N SER A 222 42.25 -39.83 -25.60
CA SER A 222 42.47 -39.05 -24.37
C SER A 222 42.62 -37.55 -24.65
N ASN A 223 41.97 -37.07 -25.70
CA ASN A 223 42.02 -35.70 -26.21
C ASN A 223 40.59 -35.18 -26.38
N ASP A 224 40.45 -33.86 -26.53
CA ASP A 224 39.18 -33.19 -26.83
C ASP A 224 38.62 -33.62 -28.22
N ASP A 225 37.56 -34.43 -28.22
CA ASP A 225 36.98 -35.06 -29.41
C ASP A 225 35.56 -34.54 -29.73
N VAL A 226 35.17 -34.56 -31.01
CA VAL A 226 33.81 -34.19 -31.48
C VAL A 226 33.08 -35.42 -32.01
N LEU A 227 32.08 -35.89 -31.29
CA LEU A 227 31.34 -37.12 -31.55
C LEU A 227 29.93 -36.80 -32.07
N ASP A 228 29.74 -36.84 -33.39
CA ASP A 228 28.46 -36.50 -34.01
C ASP A 228 27.58 -37.71 -34.31
N GLY A 229 26.56 -38.02 -33.50
CA GLY A 229 25.62 -39.11 -33.70
C GLY A 229 25.07 -39.24 -35.13
N ARG A 230 24.85 -38.15 -35.89
CA ARG A 230 24.09 -38.16 -37.15
C ARG A 230 22.69 -38.79 -36.95
N ASN A 231 21.99 -39.11 -38.03
CA ASN A 231 20.67 -39.76 -37.95
C ASN A 231 20.83 -41.25 -37.59
N GLY A 232 20.45 -41.64 -36.36
CA GLY A 232 20.48 -43.01 -35.88
C GLY A 232 20.48 -43.10 -34.35
N ALA A 233 20.74 -44.29 -33.79
CA ALA A 233 20.81 -44.50 -32.35
C ALA A 233 22.18 -45.07 -31.99
N PHE A 234 23.16 -44.20 -31.78
CA PHE A 234 24.56 -44.57 -31.58
C PHE A 234 24.93 -44.58 -30.11
N THR A 235 26.00 -45.29 -29.75
CA THR A 235 26.70 -45.04 -28.48
C THR A 235 27.89 -44.12 -28.73
N LEU A 236 27.91 -42.96 -28.07
CA LEU A 236 28.98 -41.96 -28.14
C LEU A 236 29.69 -41.92 -26.79
N ALA A 237 30.99 -42.23 -26.76
CA ALA A 237 31.80 -42.24 -25.53
C ALA A 237 33.03 -41.35 -25.70
N GLY A 238 33.14 -40.32 -24.85
CA GLY A 238 34.14 -39.24 -24.91
C GLY A 238 35.46 -39.57 -24.23
N GLY A 239 35.43 -40.17 -23.04
CA GLY A 239 36.65 -40.73 -22.46
C GLY A 239 37.42 -39.76 -21.57
N LEU A 240 38.49 -39.12 -22.04
CA LEU A 240 39.22 -38.08 -21.27
C LEU A 240 39.46 -36.88 -22.20
N GLY A 241 39.31 -35.66 -21.69
CA GLY A 241 39.38 -34.43 -22.49
C GLY A 241 38.05 -33.67 -22.43
N ASP A 242 38.02 -32.47 -23.01
CA ASP A 242 36.79 -31.67 -23.09
C ASP A 242 36.05 -32.01 -24.41
N ASP A 243 35.15 -32.98 -24.36
CA ASP A 243 34.49 -33.56 -25.53
C ASP A 243 33.21 -32.82 -25.93
N THR A 244 32.83 -32.94 -27.20
CA THR A 244 31.56 -32.44 -27.73
C THR A 244 30.75 -33.52 -28.41
N TYR A 245 29.58 -33.85 -27.87
CA TYR A 245 28.61 -34.76 -28.48
C TYR A 245 27.58 -33.97 -29.28
N ILE A 246 27.24 -34.41 -30.49
CA ILE A 246 26.12 -33.87 -31.27
C ILE A 246 25.09 -34.98 -31.42
N THR A 247 23.85 -34.75 -30.98
CA THR A 247 22.82 -35.80 -30.93
C THR A 247 21.45 -35.33 -31.45
N ASP A 248 20.71 -36.26 -32.05
CA ASP A 248 19.30 -36.12 -32.43
C ASP A 248 18.34 -36.65 -31.34
N GLY A 249 18.87 -37.10 -30.20
CA GLY A 249 18.14 -37.69 -29.07
C GLY A 249 17.92 -39.19 -29.15
N GLY A 250 18.34 -39.84 -30.25
CA GLY A 250 18.37 -41.31 -30.36
C GLY A 250 19.62 -41.95 -29.74
N ASP A 251 20.65 -41.16 -29.44
CA ASP A 251 21.96 -41.64 -29.01
C ASP A 251 22.06 -41.89 -27.50
N THR A 252 22.91 -42.83 -27.13
CA THR A 252 23.36 -43.06 -25.74
C THR A 252 24.74 -42.43 -25.56
N LEU A 253 24.82 -41.40 -24.73
CA LEU A 253 26.09 -40.77 -24.35
C LEU A 253 26.64 -41.46 -23.09
N ILE A 254 27.92 -41.80 -23.11
CA ILE A 254 28.64 -42.39 -21.98
C ILE A 254 29.78 -41.46 -21.65
N GLU A 255 29.82 -40.97 -20.41
CA GLU A 255 30.93 -40.17 -19.93
C GLU A 255 31.36 -40.56 -18.50
N GLU A 256 32.66 -40.57 -18.28
CA GLU A 256 33.27 -41.01 -17.03
C GLU A 256 33.40 -39.84 -16.04
N ALA A 257 33.44 -40.15 -14.75
CA ALA A 257 33.63 -39.11 -13.75
C ALA A 257 35.04 -38.50 -13.85
N ASP A 258 35.15 -37.18 -13.68
CA ASP A 258 36.39 -36.40 -13.75
C ASP A 258 37.11 -36.48 -15.12
N ALA A 259 36.35 -36.69 -16.21
CA ALA A 259 36.88 -36.88 -17.56
C ALA A 259 37.23 -35.57 -18.30
N GLY A 260 36.62 -34.45 -17.93
CA GLY A 260 36.80 -33.17 -18.60
C GLY A 260 35.65 -32.23 -18.31
N THR A 261 35.44 -31.23 -19.16
CA THR A 261 34.26 -30.38 -19.20
C THR A 261 33.56 -30.55 -20.55
N ASP A 262 32.50 -31.34 -20.53
CA ASP A 262 31.95 -31.91 -21.75
C ASP A 262 30.70 -31.17 -22.22
N THR A 263 30.45 -31.17 -23.53
CA THR A 263 29.35 -30.42 -24.16
C THR A 263 28.44 -31.30 -24.99
N VAL A 264 27.15 -31.28 -24.69
CA VAL A 264 26.11 -31.89 -25.53
C VAL A 264 25.46 -30.82 -26.41
N LYS A 265 25.42 -31.05 -27.72
CA LYS A 265 24.65 -30.26 -28.70
C LYS A 265 23.44 -31.06 -29.16
N ALA A 266 22.24 -30.69 -28.71
CA ALA A 266 21.02 -31.45 -28.96
C ALA A 266 20.05 -30.70 -29.87
N SER A 267 19.52 -31.39 -30.89
CA SER A 267 18.49 -30.85 -31.80
C SER A 267 17.05 -31.18 -31.38
N VAL A 268 16.90 -31.82 -30.21
CA VAL A 268 15.63 -32.18 -29.56
C VAL A 268 15.68 -31.78 -28.09
N SER A 269 14.56 -31.87 -27.38
CA SER A 269 14.57 -31.67 -25.92
C SER A 269 15.45 -32.72 -25.25
N TYR A 270 16.31 -32.29 -24.34
CA TYR A 270 17.38 -33.13 -23.83
C TYR A 270 17.58 -32.97 -22.33
N VAL A 271 17.89 -34.08 -21.66
CA VAL A 271 18.25 -34.15 -20.24
C VAL A 271 19.68 -34.65 -20.16
N LEU A 272 20.58 -33.89 -19.54
CA LEU A 272 21.97 -34.30 -19.37
C LEU A 272 22.05 -35.59 -18.55
N GLY A 273 22.82 -36.55 -19.05
CA GLY A 273 23.26 -37.71 -18.28
C GLY A 273 24.24 -37.31 -17.18
N ALA A 274 24.63 -38.25 -16.32
CA ALA A 274 25.65 -38.00 -15.30
C ALA A 274 27.00 -37.62 -15.95
N ASN A 275 27.80 -36.83 -15.23
CA ASN A 275 29.15 -36.39 -15.64
C ASN A 275 29.20 -35.54 -16.92
N LEU A 276 28.09 -34.93 -17.33
CA LEU A 276 28.05 -33.99 -18.44
C LEU A 276 27.76 -32.59 -17.89
N GLU A 277 28.58 -31.61 -18.24
CA GLU A 277 28.52 -30.27 -17.66
C GLU A 277 27.73 -29.29 -18.53
N ASN A 278 27.86 -29.35 -19.86
CA ASN A 278 27.30 -28.33 -20.74
C ASN A 278 26.24 -28.89 -21.70
N LEU A 279 25.15 -28.14 -21.88
CA LEU A 279 24.12 -28.42 -22.88
C LEU A 279 23.94 -27.19 -23.78
N THR A 280 23.93 -27.40 -25.10
CA THR A 280 23.58 -26.40 -26.10
C THR A 280 22.45 -26.95 -26.99
N LEU A 281 21.29 -26.32 -26.93
CA LEU A 281 20.16 -26.65 -27.79
C LEU A 281 20.37 -25.99 -29.15
N ILE A 282 20.25 -26.79 -30.21
CA ILE A 282 20.47 -26.34 -31.60
C ILE A 282 19.20 -26.48 -32.44
N GLY A 283 19.17 -25.76 -33.55
CA GLY A 283 18.01 -25.72 -34.44
C GLY A 283 17.00 -24.63 -34.07
N ASN A 284 15.80 -24.72 -34.65
CA ASN A 284 14.76 -23.69 -34.56
C ASN A 284 13.46 -24.20 -33.91
N ALA A 285 13.46 -25.43 -33.39
CA ALA A 285 12.30 -26.00 -32.71
C ALA A 285 12.27 -25.50 -31.25
N ALA A 286 11.07 -25.29 -30.70
CA ALA A 286 10.89 -25.12 -29.27
C ALA A 286 11.19 -26.45 -28.58
N ILE A 287 12.33 -26.55 -27.90
CA ILE A 287 12.84 -27.75 -27.27
C ILE A 287 13.37 -27.39 -25.89
N ASP A 288 13.16 -28.26 -24.91
CA ASP A 288 13.55 -27.99 -23.53
C ASP A 288 14.92 -28.58 -23.17
N GLY A 289 15.63 -27.94 -22.24
CA GLY A 289 16.90 -28.40 -21.71
C GLY A 289 16.81 -28.69 -20.22
N THR A 290 17.31 -29.83 -19.78
CA THR A 290 17.41 -30.18 -18.36
C THR A 290 18.83 -30.62 -18.04
N GLY A 291 19.41 -30.06 -16.98
CA GLY A 291 20.70 -30.46 -16.46
C GLY A 291 20.61 -31.68 -15.54
N ASN A 292 21.59 -31.82 -14.66
CA ASN A 292 21.78 -32.92 -13.73
C ASN A 292 22.15 -32.38 -12.33
N ASP A 293 22.90 -33.16 -11.53
CA ASP A 293 23.29 -32.75 -10.17
C ASP A 293 24.57 -31.89 -10.12
N LEU A 294 25.20 -31.61 -11.27
CA LEU A 294 26.42 -30.81 -11.42
C LEU A 294 26.09 -29.34 -11.69
N ASP A 295 27.09 -28.47 -11.53
CA ASP A 295 27.03 -27.06 -11.96
C ASP A 295 27.06 -26.98 -13.49
N ASN A 296 25.89 -26.98 -14.12
CA ASN A 296 25.74 -27.05 -15.57
C ASN A 296 25.76 -25.69 -16.26
N VAL A 297 26.25 -25.65 -17.51
CA VAL A 297 26.05 -24.50 -18.41
C VAL A 297 25.09 -24.88 -19.53
N ILE A 298 23.89 -24.30 -19.52
CA ILE A 298 22.82 -24.62 -20.47
C ILE A 298 22.50 -23.42 -21.35
N ALA A 299 22.72 -23.57 -22.66
CA ALA A 299 22.39 -22.61 -23.69
C ALA A 299 21.20 -23.09 -24.55
N GLY A 300 20.13 -22.33 -24.60
CA GLY A 300 18.95 -22.52 -25.44
C GLY A 300 19.15 -22.02 -26.87
N ASN A 301 18.08 -22.10 -27.67
CA ASN A 301 18.09 -21.73 -29.09
C ASN A 301 17.29 -20.44 -29.36
N ALA A 302 16.81 -20.22 -30.59
CA ALA A 302 16.06 -19.02 -30.94
C ALA A 302 14.52 -19.15 -30.77
N ALA A 303 14.06 -20.26 -30.21
CA ALA A 303 12.66 -20.53 -29.90
C ALA A 303 12.43 -20.50 -28.39
N ALA A 304 11.17 -20.28 -27.98
CA ALA A 304 10.76 -20.35 -26.58
C ALA A 304 11.06 -21.73 -25.97
N THR A 305 11.94 -21.75 -24.98
CA THR A 305 12.58 -22.92 -24.40
C THR A 305 12.38 -22.93 -22.89
N ARG A 306 12.09 -24.11 -22.33
CA ARG A 306 12.17 -24.31 -20.88
C ARG A 306 13.53 -24.88 -20.52
N ILE A 307 14.25 -24.21 -19.61
CA ILE A 307 15.55 -24.62 -19.10
C ILE A 307 15.43 -24.91 -17.60
N ASP A 308 15.91 -26.08 -17.20
CA ASP A 308 15.93 -26.54 -15.81
C ASP A 308 17.34 -27.03 -15.48
N GLY A 309 18.09 -26.29 -14.67
CA GLY A 309 19.50 -26.60 -14.37
C GLY A 309 19.69 -27.92 -13.61
N GLY A 310 18.67 -28.36 -12.87
CA GLY A 310 18.83 -29.43 -11.90
C GLY A 310 19.31 -28.85 -10.56
N ALA A 311 20.03 -29.65 -9.76
CA ALA A 311 20.33 -29.31 -8.37
C ALA A 311 21.62 -28.50 -8.18
N GLY A 312 22.46 -28.40 -9.23
CA GLY A 312 23.76 -27.73 -9.21
C GLY A 312 23.64 -26.21 -9.08
N ALA A 313 24.77 -25.50 -9.12
CA ALA A 313 24.79 -24.05 -9.30
C ALA A 313 24.95 -23.74 -10.80
N ASP A 314 23.83 -23.56 -11.48
CA ASP A 314 23.78 -23.62 -12.94
C ASP A 314 23.87 -22.25 -13.62
N ALA A 315 24.41 -22.21 -14.83
CA ALA A 315 24.43 -21.03 -15.70
C ALA A 315 23.53 -21.26 -16.90
N MET A 316 22.40 -20.57 -16.94
CA MET A 316 21.36 -20.74 -17.96
C MET A 316 21.24 -19.51 -18.87
N ALA A 317 21.18 -19.73 -20.18
CA ALA A 317 20.94 -18.70 -21.18
C ALA A 317 20.01 -19.25 -22.27
N GLY A 318 18.83 -18.67 -22.47
CA GLY A 318 17.73 -19.22 -23.28
C GLY A 318 17.89 -18.95 -24.76
N GLY A 319 18.62 -17.89 -25.11
CA GLY A 319 18.84 -17.51 -26.49
C GLY A 319 17.81 -16.46 -26.89
N ALA A 320 17.08 -16.63 -27.98
CA ALA A 320 15.98 -15.71 -28.32
C ALA A 320 14.65 -16.46 -28.20
N GLY A 321 13.54 -15.75 -28.06
CA GLY A 321 12.26 -16.36 -27.72
C GLY A 321 11.87 -16.00 -26.29
N ASN A 322 10.68 -16.40 -25.88
CA ASN A 322 10.22 -16.17 -24.51
C ASN A 322 10.49 -17.43 -23.71
N ASP A 323 11.58 -17.44 -22.98
CA ASP A 323 12.14 -18.62 -22.31
C ASP A 323 11.65 -18.71 -20.86
N THR A 324 11.69 -19.93 -20.32
CA THR A 324 11.34 -20.21 -18.92
C THR A 324 12.46 -20.95 -18.21
N TYR A 325 12.99 -20.35 -17.15
CA TYR A 325 14.05 -20.89 -16.32
C TYR A 325 13.49 -21.47 -15.03
N ILE A 326 13.96 -22.65 -14.62
CA ILE A 326 13.80 -23.15 -13.26
C ILE A 326 15.06 -22.85 -12.48
N VAL A 327 14.88 -22.19 -11.35
CA VAL A 327 15.94 -21.89 -10.39
C VAL A 327 15.60 -22.56 -9.07
N ASP A 328 16.40 -23.53 -8.65
CA ASP A 328 16.19 -24.26 -7.40
C ASP A 328 17.41 -24.22 -6.47
N ASN A 329 18.52 -23.68 -6.96
CA ASN A 329 19.72 -23.45 -6.19
C ASN A 329 20.05 -21.95 -6.15
N ALA A 330 20.49 -21.45 -5.00
CA ALA A 330 20.86 -20.03 -4.86
C ALA A 330 22.12 -19.65 -5.65
N GLY A 331 22.87 -20.64 -6.13
CA GLY A 331 24.01 -20.48 -7.03
C GLY A 331 23.62 -20.33 -8.50
N ASP A 332 22.37 -20.59 -8.87
CA ASP A 332 21.91 -20.49 -10.25
C ASP A 332 21.99 -19.06 -10.78
N THR A 333 22.33 -18.94 -12.06
CA THR A 333 22.41 -17.67 -12.77
C THR A 333 21.66 -17.75 -14.10
N VAL A 334 20.92 -16.70 -14.41
CA VAL A 334 20.21 -16.55 -15.68
C VAL A 334 20.82 -15.36 -16.43
N THR A 335 21.29 -15.60 -17.65
CA THR A 335 21.90 -14.56 -18.51
C THR A 335 21.09 -14.35 -19.77
N GLU A 336 20.61 -13.12 -19.94
CA GLU A 336 19.87 -12.68 -21.13
C GLU A 336 20.52 -11.46 -21.79
N LEU A 337 20.50 -11.42 -23.12
CA LEU A 337 20.90 -10.27 -23.92
C LEU A 337 19.67 -9.41 -24.26
N ALA A 338 19.92 -8.14 -24.54
CA ALA A 338 18.84 -7.21 -24.87
C ALA A 338 18.06 -7.66 -26.13
N LYS A 339 16.73 -7.61 -26.05
CA LYS A 339 15.77 -7.93 -27.14
C LYS A 339 15.72 -9.41 -27.52
N GLN A 340 16.01 -10.30 -26.57
CA GLN A 340 15.91 -11.74 -26.78
C GLN A 340 14.50 -12.27 -26.54
N GLY A 341 13.70 -11.67 -25.67
CA GLY A 341 12.31 -12.08 -25.51
C GLY A 341 11.58 -11.36 -24.39
N THR A 342 10.62 -12.06 -23.80
CA THR A 342 10.04 -11.73 -22.51
C THR A 342 10.05 -12.99 -21.68
N ASP A 343 10.98 -13.03 -20.73
CA ASP A 343 11.43 -14.28 -20.12
C ASP A 343 10.89 -14.43 -18.70
N LEU A 344 10.81 -15.69 -18.24
CA LEU A 344 10.24 -16.06 -16.95
C LEU A 344 11.20 -16.90 -16.14
N VAL A 345 11.47 -16.49 -14.91
CA VAL A 345 12.12 -17.33 -13.90
C VAL A 345 11.08 -17.88 -12.93
N LEU A 346 11.07 -19.20 -12.75
CA LEU A 346 10.34 -19.90 -11.70
C LEU A 346 11.36 -20.31 -10.63
N ALA A 347 11.37 -19.63 -9.48
CA ALA A 347 12.37 -19.84 -8.44
C ALA A 347 11.78 -20.55 -7.22
N SER A 348 12.45 -21.56 -6.68
CA SER A 348 12.12 -22.17 -5.37
C SER A 348 13.04 -21.72 -4.23
N VAL A 349 13.98 -20.82 -4.55
CA VAL A 349 14.90 -20.13 -3.64
C VAL A 349 14.74 -18.61 -3.80
N SER A 350 15.28 -17.82 -2.86
CA SER A 350 15.36 -16.37 -3.04
C SER A 350 16.20 -16.04 -4.28
N PHE A 351 15.70 -15.18 -5.16
CA PHE A 351 16.34 -14.93 -6.45
C PHE A 351 16.28 -13.47 -6.87
N ALA A 352 17.36 -13.01 -7.50
CA ALA A 352 17.47 -11.69 -8.10
C ALA A 352 17.61 -11.83 -9.61
N LEU A 353 16.73 -11.20 -10.38
CA LEU A 353 16.75 -11.26 -11.83
C LEU A 353 18.04 -10.64 -12.39
N GLY A 354 18.72 -11.40 -13.25
CA GLY A 354 19.77 -10.87 -14.12
C GLY A 354 19.22 -9.77 -15.04
N GLY A 355 20.12 -8.96 -15.61
CA GLY A 355 19.71 -7.93 -16.56
C GLY A 355 18.96 -8.52 -17.76
N ASN A 356 18.02 -7.76 -18.30
CA ASN A 356 17.16 -8.13 -19.45
C ASN A 356 16.09 -9.20 -19.17
N VAL A 357 15.98 -9.75 -17.96
CA VAL A 357 14.89 -10.69 -17.61
C VAL A 357 13.69 -9.92 -17.03
N GLU A 358 12.47 -10.21 -17.49
CA GLU A 358 11.28 -9.44 -17.13
C GLU A 358 10.44 -10.03 -15.99
N ASN A 359 10.25 -11.36 -15.93
CA ASN A 359 9.28 -11.97 -15.01
C ASN A 359 9.94 -12.90 -13.99
N LEU A 360 9.50 -12.81 -12.74
CA LEU A 360 9.87 -13.72 -11.65
C LEU A 360 8.60 -14.27 -10.99
N VAL A 361 8.56 -15.58 -10.76
CA VAL A 361 7.55 -16.24 -9.93
C VAL A 361 8.26 -17.08 -8.89
N LEU A 362 8.05 -16.76 -7.62
CA LEU A 362 8.50 -17.57 -6.50
C LEU A 362 7.54 -18.75 -6.33
N THR A 363 8.08 -19.92 -6.01
CA THR A 363 7.34 -21.17 -5.86
C THR A 363 7.52 -21.75 -4.47
N GLY A 364 6.66 -22.71 -4.10
CA GLY A 364 6.70 -23.35 -2.78
C GLY A 364 6.02 -22.51 -1.69
N THR A 365 6.42 -22.75 -0.44
CA THR A 365 5.78 -22.18 0.77
C THR A 365 6.80 -21.58 1.75
N GLY A 366 8.07 -21.51 1.34
CA GLY A 366 9.14 -20.96 2.17
C GLY A 366 9.16 -19.43 2.07
N ASN A 367 9.66 -18.77 3.11
CA ASN A 367 9.88 -17.33 3.15
C ASN A 367 11.12 -16.96 2.30
N ILE A 368 10.93 -16.92 0.99
CA ILE A 368 11.95 -16.54 0.00
C ILE A 368 11.67 -15.15 -0.55
N ASN A 369 12.67 -14.51 -1.16
CA ASN A 369 12.56 -13.13 -1.62
C ASN A 369 12.79 -13.03 -3.13
N GLY A 370 12.13 -12.04 -3.74
CA GLY A 370 12.27 -11.73 -5.16
C GLY A 370 12.88 -10.35 -5.36
N THR A 371 13.88 -10.24 -6.22
CA THR A 371 14.44 -8.94 -6.62
C THR A 371 14.45 -8.84 -8.13
N GLY A 372 13.94 -7.74 -8.67
CA GLY A 372 13.95 -7.41 -10.09
C GLY A 372 15.26 -6.74 -10.50
N ASN A 373 15.21 -5.99 -11.59
CA ASN A 373 16.34 -5.28 -12.18
C ASN A 373 15.92 -3.85 -12.59
N ALA A 374 16.50 -3.29 -13.64
CA ALA A 374 16.18 -1.92 -14.08
C ALA A 374 15.03 -1.86 -15.11
N LEU A 375 14.47 -3.00 -15.51
CA LEU A 375 13.32 -3.11 -16.42
C LEU A 375 12.01 -2.95 -15.66
N ALA A 376 10.90 -2.86 -16.40
CA ALA A 376 9.56 -3.03 -15.83
C ALA A 376 9.29 -4.52 -15.58
N ASN A 377 9.63 -4.97 -14.39
CA ASN A 377 9.52 -6.35 -13.96
C ASN A 377 8.11 -6.71 -13.48
N ARG A 378 7.74 -7.99 -13.66
CA ARG A 378 6.56 -8.58 -13.02
C ARG A 378 6.99 -9.68 -12.07
N ILE A 379 6.78 -9.45 -10.78
CA ILE A 379 7.20 -10.35 -9.70
C ILE A 379 5.95 -10.90 -9.01
N THR A 380 5.87 -12.22 -8.90
CA THR A 380 4.83 -12.91 -8.13
C THR A 380 5.50 -13.73 -7.04
N GLY A 381 5.13 -13.51 -5.79
CA GLY A 381 5.60 -14.28 -4.65
C GLY A 381 4.87 -15.62 -4.51
N ASN A 382 5.11 -16.28 -3.38
CA ASN A 382 4.59 -17.60 -3.04
C ASN A 382 3.68 -17.53 -1.80
N ASP A 383 3.45 -18.66 -1.11
CA ASP A 383 2.57 -18.69 0.06
C ASP A 383 3.27 -18.31 1.39
N GLY A 384 4.55 -17.96 1.34
CA GLY A 384 5.34 -17.56 2.51
C GLY A 384 5.60 -16.05 2.50
N ASN A 385 6.02 -15.52 3.63
CA ASN A 385 6.29 -14.08 3.77
C ASN A 385 7.50 -13.68 2.91
N ASN A 386 7.24 -13.00 1.80
CA ASN A 386 8.23 -12.58 0.81
C ASN A 386 8.58 -11.09 0.97
N ARG A 387 9.84 -10.76 0.72
CA ARG A 387 10.22 -9.39 0.33
C ARG A 387 10.34 -9.34 -1.19
N LEU A 388 9.52 -8.49 -1.82
CA LEU A 388 9.52 -8.26 -3.27
C LEU A 388 10.03 -6.85 -3.56
N ASP A 389 11.08 -6.77 -4.37
CA ASP A 389 11.76 -5.52 -4.73
C ASP A 389 11.92 -5.44 -6.24
N GLY A 390 11.12 -4.61 -6.91
CA GLY A 390 11.12 -4.48 -8.37
C GLY A 390 12.44 -3.94 -8.95
N GLY A 391 13.21 -3.21 -8.13
CA GLY A 391 14.29 -2.35 -8.61
C GLY A 391 13.75 -1.02 -9.16
N ALA A 392 14.57 -0.32 -9.95
CA ALA A 392 14.27 1.05 -10.41
C ALA A 392 13.16 1.16 -11.48
N GLY A 393 12.58 0.02 -11.87
CA GLY A 393 11.68 -0.18 -12.98
C GLY A 393 10.32 0.48 -12.80
N ALA A 394 9.35 0.08 -13.62
CA ALA A 394 7.94 0.41 -13.36
C ALA A 394 7.24 -0.93 -13.17
N ASP A 395 7.27 -1.43 -11.95
CA ASP A 395 7.17 -2.84 -11.67
C ASP A 395 5.76 -3.24 -11.24
N THR A 396 5.42 -4.51 -11.40
CA THR A 396 4.17 -5.08 -10.89
C THR A 396 4.49 -6.21 -9.94
N MET A 397 4.07 -6.08 -8.68
CA MET A 397 4.35 -7.03 -7.61
C MET A 397 3.06 -7.57 -7.01
N ALA A 398 3.03 -8.88 -6.76
CA ALA A 398 1.96 -9.57 -6.03
C ALA A 398 2.59 -10.64 -5.13
N GLY A 399 2.29 -10.60 -3.84
CA GLY A 399 2.97 -11.35 -2.78
C GLY A 399 2.51 -12.80 -2.68
N GLY A 400 1.20 -13.02 -2.65
CA GLY A 400 0.65 -14.38 -2.59
C GLY A 400 -0.06 -14.60 -1.27
N LEU A 401 0.28 -15.61 -0.48
CA LEU A 401 -0.21 -15.73 0.89
C LEU A 401 0.94 -15.37 1.84
N GLY A 402 0.60 -15.05 3.08
CA GLY A 402 1.60 -14.66 4.08
C GLY A 402 1.67 -13.15 4.23
N ASP A 403 2.48 -12.69 5.18
CA ASP A 403 2.66 -11.26 5.42
C ASP A 403 3.87 -10.77 4.62
N ASP A 404 3.61 -10.13 3.49
CA ASP A 404 4.60 -9.74 2.47
C ASP A 404 5.06 -8.28 2.63
N LEU A 405 6.26 -8.02 2.10
CA LEU A 405 6.86 -6.69 2.03
C LEU A 405 7.16 -6.31 0.57
N TYR A 406 6.59 -5.19 0.13
CA TYR A 406 6.78 -4.64 -1.22
C TYR A 406 7.64 -3.38 -1.16
N VAL A 407 8.68 -3.31 -1.98
CA VAL A 407 9.53 -2.13 -2.10
C VAL A 407 9.09 -1.31 -3.30
N VAL A 408 8.65 -0.08 -3.07
CA VAL A 408 8.17 0.85 -4.09
C VAL A 408 9.13 2.03 -4.18
N ASP A 409 9.95 2.06 -5.23
CA ASP A 409 10.92 3.13 -5.46
C ASP A 409 10.59 3.99 -6.70
N ASN A 410 9.63 3.54 -7.50
CA ASN A 410 9.15 4.25 -8.66
C ASN A 410 7.66 4.55 -8.51
N ALA A 411 7.25 5.78 -8.85
CA ALA A 411 5.85 6.20 -8.75
C ALA A 411 4.89 5.44 -9.69
N LYS A 412 5.41 4.60 -10.58
CA LYS A 412 4.63 3.73 -11.47
C LYS A 412 4.59 2.27 -11.02
N ASP A 413 5.23 1.92 -9.91
CA ASP A 413 5.13 0.57 -9.35
C ASP A 413 3.69 0.30 -8.94
N VAL A 414 3.25 -0.93 -9.17
CA VAL A 414 1.91 -1.42 -8.88
C VAL A 414 2.02 -2.62 -7.96
N VAL A 415 1.45 -2.49 -6.77
CA VAL A 415 1.27 -3.61 -5.83
C VAL A 415 -0.17 -4.11 -5.96
N THR A 416 -0.34 -5.42 -6.10
CA THR A 416 -1.67 -6.06 -6.17
C THR A 416 -1.80 -7.10 -5.08
N GLU A 417 -2.85 -6.95 -4.26
CA GLU A 417 -3.16 -7.83 -3.14
C GLU A 417 -4.62 -8.32 -3.21
N LEU A 418 -4.87 -9.60 -2.93
CA LEU A 418 -6.23 -10.15 -2.87
C LEU A 418 -6.70 -10.25 -1.41
N ALA A 419 -8.02 -10.30 -1.24
CA ALA A 419 -8.61 -10.37 0.09
C ALA A 419 -8.22 -11.67 0.82
N GLY A 420 -7.73 -11.52 2.06
CA GLY A 420 -7.41 -12.63 2.96
C GLY A 420 -6.07 -13.32 2.69
N GLN A 421 -5.15 -12.60 2.05
CA GLN A 421 -3.83 -13.11 1.69
C GLN A 421 -2.77 -12.86 2.76
N GLY A 422 -2.92 -11.84 3.61
CA GLY A 422 -1.94 -11.53 4.64
C GLY A 422 -2.25 -10.24 5.38
N THR A 423 -1.28 -9.78 6.16
CA THR A 423 -1.16 -8.38 6.59
C THR A 423 0.13 -7.81 5.99
N ASP A 424 -0.02 -7.03 4.94
CA ASP A 424 1.08 -6.73 4.04
C ASP A 424 1.62 -5.31 4.27
N THR A 425 2.89 -5.10 3.90
CA THR A 425 3.61 -3.83 4.08
C THR A 425 4.18 -3.32 2.78
N VAL A 426 3.91 -2.05 2.45
CA VAL A 426 4.60 -1.33 1.39
C VAL A 426 5.67 -0.43 2.00
N GLU A 427 6.95 -0.65 1.65
CA GLU A 427 8.05 0.28 1.90
C GLU A 427 8.23 1.20 0.68
N ALA A 428 7.88 2.48 0.81
CA ALA A 428 7.89 3.42 -0.31
C ALA A 428 8.95 4.53 -0.14
N SER A 429 9.82 4.73 -1.13
CA SER A 429 10.73 5.89 -1.18
C SER A 429 10.18 7.06 -2.02
N VAL A 430 8.98 6.87 -2.58
CA VAL A 430 8.18 7.85 -3.33
C VAL A 430 6.82 8.03 -2.67
N SER A 431 6.07 9.07 -3.07
CA SER A 431 4.68 9.20 -2.58
C SER A 431 3.84 8.02 -3.08
N HIS A 432 3.08 7.40 -2.17
CA HIS A 432 2.37 6.16 -2.46
C HIS A 432 0.97 6.15 -1.84
N MET A 433 0.04 5.48 -2.51
CA MET A 433 -1.32 5.23 -2.05
C MET A 433 -1.55 3.73 -2.06
N LEU A 434 -1.93 3.16 -0.93
CA LEU A 434 -2.20 1.74 -0.80
C LEU A 434 -3.36 1.32 -1.72
N GLY A 435 -3.14 0.25 -2.48
CA GLY A 435 -4.20 -0.48 -3.16
C GLY A 435 -5.15 -1.17 -2.17
N ALA A 436 -6.21 -1.81 -2.69
CA ALA A 436 -7.13 -2.57 -1.84
C ALA A 436 -6.43 -3.75 -1.16
N ASN A 437 -6.89 -4.13 0.03
CA ASN A 437 -6.35 -5.24 0.84
C ASN A 437 -4.91 -5.09 1.32
N LEU A 438 -4.32 -3.89 1.23
CA LEU A 438 -3.03 -3.60 1.84
C LEU A 438 -3.24 -2.83 3.15
N GLU A 439 -2.55 -3.23 4.22
CA GLU A 439 -2.77 -2.69 5.57
C GLU A 439 -1.72 -1.67 5.97
N ASN A 440 -0.45 -1.87 5.62
CA ASN A 440 0.65 -1.07 6.16
C ASN A 440 1.43 -0.32 5.09
N LEU A 441 1.77 0.95 5.37
CA LEU A 441 2.63 1.79 4.56
C LEU A 441 3.77 2.36 5.42
N VAL A 442 5.01 2.17 4.97
CA VAL A 442 6.20 2.75 5.57
C VAL A 442 6.90 3.62 4.52
N LEU A 443 6.96 4.93 4.76
CA LEU A 443 7.73 5.84 3.93
C LEU A 443 9.20 5.78 4.34
N THR A 444 10.10 5.79 3.36
CA THR A 444 11.55 5.69 3.58
C THR A 444 12.28 6.91 3.03
N GLY A 445 13.54 7.09 3.43
CA GLY A 445 14.36 8.24 3.04
C GLY A 445 14.06 9.50 3.85
N SER A 446 14.31 10.67 3.27
CA SER A 446 14.14 11.97 3.95
C SER A 446 13.41 13.00 3.08
N ALA A 447 12.73 12.54 2.04
CA ALA A 447 11.98 13.39 1.14
C ALA A 447 10.61 13.71 1.73
N ALA A 448 10.10 14.92 1.50
CA ALA A 448 8.74 15.31 1.84
C ALA A 448 7.74 14.63 0.87
N ILE A 449 7.38 13.39 1.16
CA ILE A 449 6.47 12.56 0.35
C ILE A 449 5.13 12.33 1.06
N LYS A 450 4.14 11.83 0.33
CA LYS A 450 2.79 11.56 0.83
C LYS A 450 2.56 10.07 0.99
N GLY A 451 1.90 9.69 2.07
CA GLY A 451 1.36 8.36 2.29
C GLY A 451 -0.16 8.42 2.35
N THR A 452 -0.84 7.62 1.53
CA THR A 452 -2.31 7.53 1.55
C THR A 452 -2.72 6.06 1.74
N GLY A 453 -3.61 5.79 2.69
CA GLY A 453 -4.20 4.48 2.91
C GLY A 453 -5.37 4.20 1.98
N ASN A 454 -6.26 3.31 2.40
CA ASN A 454 -7.42 2.86 1.67
C ASN A 454 -8.68 2.88 2.56
N ALA A 455 -9.57 1.90 2.46
CA ALA A 455 -10.80 1.86 3.27
C ALA A 455 -10.69 0.91 4.49
N LEU A 456 -9.55 0.27 4.68
CA LEU A 456 -9.22 -0.58 5.83
C LEU A 456 -8.62 0.27 6.95
N ASP A 457 -8.49 -0.35 8.13
CA ASP A 457 -7.76 0.22 9.26
C ASP A 457 -6.25 0.10 8.97
N ASN A 458 -5.67 1.16 8.40
CA ASN A 458 -4.29 1.20 7.93
C ASN A 458 -3.31 1.66 9.02
N THR A 459 -2.08 1.13 8.97
CA THR A 459 -0.95 1.69 9.73
C THR A 459 0.01 2.39 8.78
N ILE A 460 0.17 3.71 8.93
CA ILE A 460 1.03 4.52 8.09
C ILE A 460 2.14 5.15 8.92
N THR A 461 3.38 4.84 8.59
CA THR A 461 4.59 5.42 9.19
C THR A 461 5.31 6.28 8.15
N GLY A 462 5.52 7.55 8.45
CA GLY A 462 6.30 8.50 7.66
C GLY A 462 7.81 8.35 7.87
N ASN A 463 8.55 9.26 7.25
CA ASN A 463 10.00 9.30 7.22
C ASN A 463 10.54 10.59 7.90
N ASP A 464 11.81 10.95 7.68
CA ASP A 464 12.39 12.14 8.32
C ASP A 464 12.02 13.48 7.62
N GLY A 465 11.21 13.43 6.56
CA GLY A 465 10.76 14.59 5.80
C GLY A 465 9.34 14.99 6.19
N ALA A 466 8.98 16.25 5.97
CA ALA A 466 7.62 16.75 6.18
C ALA A 466 6.60 16.03 5.28
N ASN A 467 5.95 15.00 5.81
CA ASN A 467 5.02 14.13 5.13
C ASN A 467 3.57 14.64 5.21
N VAL A 468 2.75 14.18 4.28
CA VAL A 468 1.29 14.26 4.39
C VAL A 468 0.75 12.84 4.47
N LEU A 469 0.17 12.48 5.61
CA LEU A 469 -0.36 11.15 5.89
C LEU A 469 -1.89 11.23 5.94
N ASP A 470 -2.54 10.43 5.10
CA ASP A 470 -3.99 10.33 4.99
C ASP A 470 -4.37 8.86 5.07
N GLY A 471 -4.97 8.42 6.17
CA GLY A 471 -5.33 7.02 6.38
C GLY A 471 -6.41 6.51 5.42
N GLY A 472 -7.22 7.43 4.88
CA GLY A 472 -8.44 7.08 4.19
C GLY A 472 -9.59 6.98 5.19
N ALA A 473 -10.54 6.06 4.95
CA ALA A 473 -11.82 6.04 5.70
C ALA A 473 -11.81 5.13 6.94
N GLY A 474 -10.77 4.31 7.11
CA GLY A 474 -10.66 3.32 8.19
C GLY A 474 -10.48 3.97 9.56
N ALA A 475 -10.27 3.16 10.59
CA ALA A 475 -9.74 3.63 11.86
C ALA A 475 -8.22 3.48 11.83
N ASP A 476 -7.52 4.55 11.45
CA ASP A 476 -6.12 4.47 11.02
C ASP A 476 -5.12 4.82 12.13
N ALA A 477 -3.91 4.27 12.04
CA ALA A 477 -2.78 4.60 12.91
C ALA A 477 -1.71 5.35 12.11
N LEU A 478 -1.56 6.65 12.38
CA LEU A 478 -0.65 7.53 11.65
C LEU A 478 0.52 7.99 12.53
N ALA A 479 1.74 7.81 12.06
CA ALA A 479 2.96 8.29 12.71
C ALA A 479 3.87 8.96 11.69
N GLY A 480 4.21 10.23 11.89
CA GLY A 480 4.88 11.12 10.94
C GLY A 480 6.37 10.87 10.83
N GLY A 481 7.03 10.65 11.97
CA GLY A 481 8.46 10.38 12.02
C GLY A 481 9.19 11.61 12.52
N ALA A 482 10.00 12.24 11.67
CA ALA A 482 10.61 13.53 11.97
C ALA A 482 10.31 14.50 10.84
N GLY A 483 10.49 15.79 11.08
CA GLY A 483 10.00 16.81 10.16
C GLY A 483 8.63 17.32 10.59
N ASN A 484 8.08 18.27 9.84
CA ASN A 484 6.81 18.90 10.18
C ASN A 484 5.70 18.25 9.36
N ASP A 485 5.02 17.29 9.94
CA ASP A 485 4.08 16.40 9.27
C ASP A 485 2.65 16.94 9.28
N THR A 486 1.86 16.51 8.32
CA THR A 486 0.43 16.80 8.25
C THR A 486 -0.37 15.51 8.21
N TYR A 487 -1.24 15.33 9.20
CA TYR A 487 -2.18 14.23 9.32
C TYR A 487 -3.56 14.64 8.85
N ILE A 488 -4.18 13.83 8.00
CA ILE A 488 -5.60 13.95 7.65
C ILE A 488 -6.35 12.95 8.52
N VAL A 489 -7.29 13.46 9.33
CA VAL A 489 -8.12 12.65 10.23
C VAL A 489 -9.57 12.83 9.82
N ASP A 490 -10.20 11.76 9.35
CA ASP A 490 -11.58 11.80 8.90
C ASP A 490 -12.51 10.83 9.65
N ASN A 491 -11.92 9.94 10.45
CA ASN A 491 -12.60 8.97 11.28
C ASN A 491 -12.27 9.20 12.76
N LEU A 492 -13.25 9.03 13.65
CA LEU A 492 -13.04 9.14 15.11
C LEU A 492 -12.13 8.02 15.67
N GLY A 493 -11.94 6.94 14.91
CA GLY A 493 -11.01 5.88 15.24
C GLY A 493 -9.55 6.18 14.89
N ASP A 494 -9.28 7.25 14.14
CA ASP A 494 -7.92 7.61 13.74
C ASP A 494 -7.08 8.02 14.94
N THR A 495 -5.84 7.54 14.97
CA THR A 495 -4.86 7.86 16.00
C THR A 495 -3.62 8.48 15.38
N VAL A 496 -3.15 9.57 15.98
CA VAL A 496 -1.93 10.27 15.57
C VAL A 496 -0.88 10.10 16.68
N ARG A 497 0.32 9.66 16.31
CA ARG A 497 1.41 9.41 17.25
C ARG A 497 2.68 10.11 16.81
N GLU A 498 3.16 11.01 17.67
CA GLU A 498 4.40 11.75 17.47
C GLU A 498 5.45 11.51 18.55
N ALA A 499 6.73 11.63 18.15
CA ALA A 499 7.86 11.56 19.06
C ALA A 499 8.25 12.97 19.57
N ALA A 500 8.74 13.05 20.80
CA ALA A 500 9.16 14.33 21.38
C ALA A 500 10.30 14.96 20.56
N GLY A 501 10.09 16.19 20.06
CA GLY A 501 11.07 16.92 19.24
C GLY A 501 11.19 16.42 17.80
N ALA A 502 10.20 15.70 17.29
CA ALA A 502 10.11 15.25 15.91
C ALA A 502 9.92 16.40 14.91
N GLY A 503 9.21 17.46 15.30
CA GLY A 503 8.94 18.59 14.43
C GLY A 503 7.89 19.51 15.01
N THR A 504 7.13 20.15 14.13
CA THR A 504 5.93 20.91 14.47
C THR A 504 4.81 20.44 13.55
N ASP A 505 3.92 19.65 14.11
CA ASP A 505 3.04 18.78 13.34
C ASP A 505 1.60 19.29 13.34
N THR A 506 0.85 18.95 12.29
CA THR A 506 -0.49 19.48 12.05
C THR A 506 -1.49 18.37 11.81
N VAL A 507 -2.55 18.33 12.60
CA VAL A 507 -3.74 17.53 12.31
C VAL A 507 -4.78 18.37 11.57
N LYS A 508 -5.29 17.85 10.46
CA LYS A 508 -6.46 18.38 9.75
C LYS A 508 -7.62 17.43 9.90
N ALA A 509 -8.58 17.78 10.76
CA ALA A 509 -9.65 16.88 11.17
C ALA A 509 -11.01 17.27 10.57
N SER A 510 -11.72 16.34 9.94
CA SER A 510 -13.13 16.52 9.57
C SER A 510 -14.13 16.01 10.61
N VAL A 511 -13.62 15.48 11.71
CA VAL A 511 -14.33 15.03 12.92
C VAL A 511 -13.81 15.80 14.14
N SER A 512 -14.51 15.72 15.27
CA SER A 512 -13.98 16.26 16.53
C SER A 512 -12.70 15.52 16.93
N PHE A 513 -11.70 16.24 17.40
CA PHE A 513 -10.39 15.66 17.63
C PHE A 513 -9.65 16.27 18.83
N THR A 514 -8.93 15.42 19.55
CA THR A 514 -8.04 15.81 20.65
C THR A 514 -6.61 15.50 20.26
N LEU A 515 -5.73 16.50 20.32
CA LEU A 515 -4.32 16.31 19.99
C LEU A 515 -3.66 15.35 20.98
N GLY A 516 -3.00 14.32 20.43
CA GLY A 516 -2.10 13.46 21.20
C GLY A 516 -0.85 14.22 21.68
N ALA A 517 -0.05 13.61 22.55
CA ALA A 517 1.20 14.20 23.00
C ALA A 517 2.15 14.49 21.82
N ASN A 518 2.93 15.57 21.93
CA ASN A 518 3.91 16.00 20.91
C ASN A 518 3.32 16.46 19.57
N VAL A 519 2.01 16.76 19.52
CA VAL A 519 1.39 17.36 18.33
C VAL A 519 0.96 18.79 18.66
N GLU A 520 1.36 19.75 17.84
CA GLU A 520 1.20 21.17 18.15
C GLU A 520 -0.03 21.80 17.52
N ASN A 521 -0.38 21.45 16.28
CA ASN A 521 -1.40 22.18 15.53
C ASN A 521 -2.63 21.34 15.19
N LEU A 522 -3.81 21.93 15.30
CA LEU A 522 -5.09 21.35 14.88
C LEU A 522 -5.85 22.33 13.97
N THR A 523 -6.35 21.85 12.85
CA THR A 523 -7.26 22.59 11.96
C THR A 523 -8.49 21.75 11.69
N LEU A 524 -9.67 22.24 12.07
CA LEU A 524 -10.95 21.58 11.78
C LEU A 524 -11.38 21.92 10.34
N THR A 525 -11.57 20.90 9.50
CA THR A 525 -11.93 21.03 8.07
C THR A 525 -13.36 20.59 7.75
N GLY A 526 -14.02 19.90 8.69
CA GLY A 526 -15.39 19.41 8.55
C GLY A 526 -16.42 20.53 8.36
N LYS A 527 -17.64 20.16 7.92
CA LYS A 527 -18.77 21.10 7.81
C LYS A 527 -19.73 21.05 9.01
N ALA A 528 -19.65 19.98 9.80
CA ALA A 528 -20.45 19.82 11.01
C ALA A 528 -19.89 20.68 12.14
N ALA A 529 -20.70 20.94 13.16
CA ALA A 529 -20.23 21.42 14.45
C ALA A 529 -19.39 20.30 15.08
N ILE A 530 -18.07 20.51 15.12
CA ILE A 530 -17.09 19.56 15.66
C ILE A 530 -16.16 20.32 16.59
N ASP A 531 -15.67 19.67 17.64
CA ASP A 531 -14.85 20.31 18.66
C ASP A 531 -13.36 19.99 18.48
N GLY A 532 -12.51 20.85 19.03
CA GLY A 532 -11.05 20.72 18.94
C GLY A 532 -10.40 20.91 20.30
N ASN A 533 -9.65 19.91 20.75
CA ASN A 533 -8.97 19.93 22.03
C ASN A 533 -7.46 19.80 21.81
N GLY A 534 -6.68 20.67 22.46
CA GLY A 534 -5.22 20.62 22.49
C GLY A 534 -4.70 19.66 23.55
N ASN A 535 -3.47 19.89 23.98
CA ASN A 535 -2.75 19.09 24.96
C ASN A 535 -1.99 20.01 25.95
N GLY A 536 -0.81 19.59 26.42
CA GLY A 536 0.00 20.37 27.37
C GLY A 536 1.10 21.22 26.73
N LEU A 537 1.06 21.40 25.41
CA LEU A 537 2.03 22.16 24.61
C LEU A 537 1.46 23.53 24.23
N ASP A 538 2.30 24.38 23.63
CA ASP A 538 1.84 25.62 23.00
C ASP A 538 1.13 25.29 21.68
N ASN A 539 -0.19 25.08 21.72
CA ASN A 539 -0.98 24.61 20.59
C ASN A 539 -1.46 25.74 19.68
N VAL A 540 -1.60 25.45 18.37
CA VAL A 540 -2.32 26.32 17.43
C VAL A 540 -3.56 25.60 16.92
N ILE A 541 -4.74 26.05 17.34
CA ILE A 541 -6.01 25.41 17.01
C ILE A 541 -6.89 26.38 16.22
N THR A 542 -7.35 25.94 15.05
CA THR A 542 -8.28 26.68 14.20
C THR A 542 -9.56 25.87 13.97
N GLY A 543 -10.70 26.42 14.37
CA GLY A 543 -12.03 25.89 14.12
C GLY A 543 -12.48 26.06 12.66
N ASN A 544 -13.66 25.50 12.36
CA ASN A 544 -14.26 25.52 11.04
C ASN A 544 -15.29 26.66 10.90
N ALA A 545 -16.31 26.47 10.07
CA ALA A 545 -17.36 27.48 9.84
C ALA A 545 -18.67 27.21 10.60
N ALA A 546 -18.71 26.13 11.38
CA ALA A 546 -19.82 25.77 12.26
C ALA A 546 -19.44 26.14 13.70
N ALA A 547 -20.42 26.11 14.62
CA ALA A 547 -20.15 26.34 16.04
C ALA A 547 -19.20 25.26 16.59
N ASN A 548 -18.01 25.66 17.03
CA ASN A 548 -17.01 24.80 17.65
C ASN A 548 -16.87 25.10 19.14
N VAL A 549 -16.60 24.08 19.95
CA VAL A 549 -15.98 24.22 21.26
C VAL A 549 -14.48 23.94 21.10
N ILE A 550 -13.65 24.89 21.51
CA ILE A 550 -12.18 24.78 21.40
C ILE A 550 -11.55 24.94 22.77
N GLU A 551 -10.72 23.98 23.15
CA GLU A 551 -9.94 23.97 24.39
C GLU A 551 -8.47 23.81 24.06
N GLY A 552 -7.63 24.76 24.48
CA GLY A 552 -6.19 24.70 24.24
C GLY A 552 -5.48 23.68 25.14
N GLY A 553 -5.96 23.55 26.38
CA GLY A 553 -5.31 22.75 27.41
C GLY A 553 -4.40 23.61 28.27
N ALA A 554 -3.18 23.15 28.52
CA ALA A 554 -2.16 23.92 29.21
C ALA A 554 -1.07 24.33 28.22
N GLY A 555 -0.49 25.51 28.36
CA GLY A 555 0.54 25.97 27.42
C GLY A 555 0.31 27.42 27.07
N ASN A 556 0.98 27.93 26.04
CA ASN A 556 0.69 29.25 25.49
C ASN A 556 0.02 29.07 24.14
N ASP A 557 -1.31 29.03 24.14
CA ASP A 557 -2.04 28.59 22.96
C ASP A 557 -2.42 29.74 22.03
N THR A 558 -2.57 29.44 20.75
CA THR A 558 -3.22 30.33 19.77
C THR A 558 -4.48 29.66 19.26
N LEU A 559 -5.62 30.15 19.73
CA LEU A 559 -6.94 29.57 19.47
C LEU A 559 -7.76 30.51 18.58
N ALA A 560 -8.32 29.95 17.51
CA ALA A 560 -9.20 30.66 16.60
C ALA A 560 -10.50 29.88 16.39
N GLY A 561 -11.64 30.43 16.80
CA GLY A 561 -12.97 29.81 16.62
C GLY A 561 -13.35 29.63 15.16
N GLY A 562 -12.99 30.61 14.31
CA GLY A 562 -13.31 30.59 12.90
C GLY A 562 -14.54 31.42 12.60
N ALA A 563 -15.49 30.85 11.87
CA ALA A 563 -16.81 31.45 11.68
C ALA A 563 -17.84 30.56 12.35
N GLY A 564 -18.92 31.13 12.87
CA GLY A 564 -19.87 30.36 13.65
C GLY A 564 -20.25 31.14 14.90
N ILE A 565 -20.74 30.42 15.90
CA ILE A 565 -20.87 30.93 17.26
C ILE A 565 -20.00 30.00 18.10
N ASP A 566 -18.74 30.39 18.26
CA ASP A 566 -17.70 29.51 18.78
C ASP A 566 -17.48 29.75 20.27
N THR A 567 -17.15 28.69 21.00
CA THR A 567 -16.90 28.72 22.44
C THR A 567 -15.44 28.40 22.71
N VAL A 568 -14.72 29.31 23.38
CA VAL A 568 -13.44 28.95 24.00
C VAL A 568 -13.72 28.31 25.36
N SER A 569 -13.17 27.14 25.60
CA SER A 569 -13.34 26.36 26.82
C SER A 569 -12.06 26.33 27.65
N TYR A 570 -12.23 26.52 28.96
CA TYR A 570 -11.21 26.32 29.98
C TYR A 570 -11.69 25.31 31.03
N ALA A 571 -12.64 24.45 30.67
CA ALA A 571 -13.30 23.53 31.59
C ALA A 571 -12.31 22.60 32.33
N ASP A 572 -11.25 22.16 31.65
CA ASP A 572 -10.23 21.28 32.22
C ASP A 572 -9.01 22.03 32.81
N ALA A 573 -9.05 23.37 32.89
CA ALA A 573 -7.97 24.15 33.46
C ALA A 573 -7.69 23.75 34.92
N ALA A 574 -6.40 23.66 35.30
CA ALA A 574 -5.97 23.15 36.60
C ALA A 574 -6.14 24.15 37.77
N GLY A 575 -6.65 25.35 37.47
CA GLY A 575 -6.89 26.43 38.41
C GLY A 575 -7.75 27.51 37.77
N ALA A 576 -8.09 28.54 38.55
CA ALA A 576 -8.95 29.61 38.08
C ALA A 576 -8.33 30.40 36.93
N VAL A 577 -9.18 30.82 35.99
CA VAL A 577 -8.79 31.53 34.78
C VAL A 577 -9.24 32.98 34.78
N THR A 578 -8.41 33.85 34.18
CA THR A 578 -8.77 35.24 33.88
C THR A 578 -8.70 35.47 32.38
N VAL A 579 -9.86 35.59 31.73
CA VAL A 579 -9.94 35.56 30.26
C VAL A 579 -10.84 36.67 29.75
N SER A 580 -10.39 37.35 28.69
CA SER A 580 -11.16 38.36 27.98
C SER A 580 -11.19 38.11 26.47
N LEU A 581 -12.39 38.02 25.90
CA LEU A 581 -12.59 37.97 24.44
C LEU A 581 -12.26 39.31 23.76
N ALA A 582 -12.30 40.42 24.50
CA ALA A 582 -11.89 41.74 24.01
C ALA A 582 -10.37 41.86 23.79
N ILE A 583 -9.56 40.99 24.41
CA ILE A 583 -8.10 40.96 24.23
C ILE A 583 -7.74 40.00 23.11
N THR A 584 -7.31 40.56 21.98
CA THR A 584 -6.87 39.79 20.79
C THR A 584 -5.36 39.60 20.72
N THR A 585 -4.62 40.04 21.73
CA THR A 585 -3.20 39.73 21.94
C THR A 585 -3.07 38.56 22.92
N ALA A 586 -1.85 38.05 23.11
CA ALA A 586 -1.59 37.07 24.15
C ALA A 586 -2.01 37.62 25.53
N GLN A 587 -2.72 36.83 26.33
CA GLN A 587 -3.20 37.16 27.67
C GLN A 587 -2.85 36.03 28.64
N ASP A 588 -2.31 36.38 29.80
CA ASP A 588 -2.05 35.42 30.87
C ASP A 588 -3.39 34.99 31.47
N THR A 589 -3.81 33.77 31.17
CA THR A 589 -5.06 33.19 31.64
C THR A 589 -4.90 32.65 33.06
N GLY A 590 -3.68 32.54 33.60
CA GLY A 590 -3.40 32.00 34.91
C GLY A 590 -3.48 30.47 34.95
N GLY A 591 -4.69 29.92 34.90
CA GLY A 591 -4.95 28.48 35.02
C GLY A 591 -4.58 27.62 33.80
N ALA A 592 -4.42 28.24 32.63
CA ALA A 592 -4.15 27.56 31.36
C ALA A 592 -2.89 28.07 30.62
N GLY A 593 -2.23 29.11 31.11
CA GLY A 593 -0.98 29.65 30.56
C GLY A 593 -1.18 31.01 29.89
N THR A 594 -0.53 31.29 28.75
CA THR A 594 -0.66 32.59 28.06
C THR A 594 -1.24 32.43 26.66
N ASP A 595 -2.55 32.66 26.54
CA ASP A 595 -3.32 32.30 25.35
C ASP A 595 -3.62 33.51 24.47
N ARG A 596 -3.74 33.28 23.17
CA ARG A 596 -4.16 34.26 22.16
C ARG A 596 -5.47 33.79 21.55
N LEU A 597 -6.52 34.57 21.75
CA LEU A 597 -7.88 34.21 21.31
C LEU A 597 -8.34 35.06 20.11
N GLY A 598 -9.12 34.45 19.22
CA GLY A 598 -9.78 35.16 18.13
C GLY A 598 -11.00 34.42 17.61
N GLY A 599 -12.03 35.18 17.19
CA GLY A 599 -13.20 34.59 16.55
C GLY A 599 -14.06 33.71 17.48
N PHE A 600 -14.11 34.04 18.78
CA PHE A 600 -15.03 33.40 19.73
C PHE A 600 -16.14 34.37 20.10
N GLU A 601 -17.34 33.82 20.27
CA GLU A 601 -18.51 34.52 20.76
C GLU A 601 -18.83 34.11 22.20
N ASN A 602 -18.42 32.92 22.62
CA ASN A 602 -18.74 32.39 23.94
C ASN A 602 -17.48 32.00 24.71
N ILE A 603 -17.62 31.95 26.02
CA ILE A 603 -16.58 31.48 26.93
C ILE A 603 -17.19 30.54 27.99
N LEU A 604 -16.50 29.42 28.22
CA LEU A 604 -16.74 28.51 29.33
C LEU A 604 -15.52 28.52 30.25
N GLY A 605 -15.74 28.85 31.52
CA GLY A 605 -14.74 28.80 32.57
C GLY A 605 -14.43 27.38 33.06
N SER A 606 -13.57 27.34 34.06
CA SER A 606 -13.10 26.16 34.77
C SER A 606 -14.04 25.75 35.92
N ALA A 607 -13.57 24.88 36.81
CA ALA A 607 -14.28 24.52 38.05
C ALA A 607 -13.88 25.40 39.26
N PHE A 608 -13.20 26.53 39.02
CA PHE A 608 -12.65 27.42 40.04
C PHE A 608 -13.23 28.83 39.91
N ALA A 609 -12.89 29.71 40.86
CA ALA A 609 -13.42 31.09 40.88
C ALA A 609 -12.80 31.97 39.78
N ASP A 610 -13.47 32.04 38.64
CA ASP A 610 -12.96 32.62 37.41
C ASP A 610 -13.29 34.10 37.24
N THR A 611 -12.56 34.76 36.34
CA THR A 611 -12.84 36.13 35.90
C THR A 611 -12.95 36.16 34.38
N LEU A 612 -14.18 36.23 33.88
CA LEU A 612 -14.50 36.11 32.46
C LEU A 612 -15.06 37.41 31.90
N THR A 613 -14.54 37.86 30.77
CA THR A 613 -14.98 39.08 30.10
C THR A 613 -15.27 38.84 28.62
N GLY A 614 -16.46 39.21 28.14
CA GLY A 614 -16.82 39.19 26.72
C GLY A 614 -16.17 40.32 25.92
N ASP A 615 -16.69 40.59 24.73
CA ASP A 615 -16.22 41.62 23.80
C ASP A 615 -17.27 42.70 23.51
N LYS A 616 -17.53 43.02 22.24
CA LYS A 616 -18.54 44.01 21.82
C LYS A 616 -19.71 43.36 21.08
N LYS A 617 -19.66 42.04 20.89
CA LYS A 617 -20.71 41.23 20.28
C LYS A 617 -21.62 40.70 21.39
N ALA A 618 -22.70 40.03 20.99
CA ALA A 618 -23.48 39.24 21.93
C ALA A 618 -22.68 37.99 22.32
N ASN A 619 -22.30 37.90 23.59
CA ASN A 619 -21.52 36.80 24.14
C ASN A 619 -22.36 35.93 25.07
N ARG A 620 -22.11 34.62 25.05
CA ARG A 620 -22.54 33.73 26.14
C ARG A 620 -21.35 33.44 27.07
N ILE A 621 -21.50 33.79 28.34
CA ILE A 621 -20.50 33.61 29.38
C ILE A 621 -21.02 32.58 30.36
N ASP A 622 -20.30 31.47 30.50
CA ASP A 622 -20.54 30.43 31.48
C ASP A 622 -19.32 30.34 32.39
N GLY A 623 -19.51 30.62 33.69
CA GLY A 623 -18.43 30.52 34.68
C GLY A 623 -17.93 29.09 34.87
N GLY A 624 -18.75 28.09 34.53
CA GLY A 624 -18.56 26.75 35.05
C GLY A 624 -18.95 26.71 36.52
N ALA A 625 -18.41 25.74 37.25
CA ALA A 625 -18.59 25.70 38.69
C ALA A 625 -17.59 26.67 39.32
N GLY A 626 -17.98 27.45 40.32
CA GLY A 626 -17.03 28.40 40.87
C GLY A 626 -17.71 29.44 41.71
N ALA A 627 -17.04 30.54 41.97
CA ALA A 627 -17.70 31.75 42.45
C ALA A 627 -17.15 32.85 41.56
N ASP A 628 -17.82 33.05 40.43
CA ASP A 628 -17.20 33.63 39.25
C ASP A 628 -17.52 35.11 39.12
N THR A 629 -16.64 35.83 38.45
CA THR A 629 -16.85 37.24 38.10
C THR A 629 -17.00 37.33 36.59
N MET A 630 -18.19 37.70 36.13
CA MET A 630 -18.53 37.75 34.70
C MET A 630 -18.89 39.16 34.27
N ALA A 631 -18.37 39.59 33.11
CA ALA A 631 -18.70 40.86 32.49
C ALA A 631 -18.84 40.72 30.96
N GLY A 632 -20.01 41.00 30.39
CA GLY A 632 -20.34 40.79 28.98
C GLY A 632 -19.58 41.71 28.03
N GLY A 633 -19.37 42.96 28.46
CA GLY A 633 -18.81 43.97 27.58
C GLY A 633 -19.94 44.77 26.97
N ALA A 634 -19.95 45.02 25.67
CA ALA A 634 -21.10 45.62 25.00
C ALA A 634 -21.75 44.58 24.10
N GLY A 635 -23.03 44.73 23.75
CA GLY A 635 -23.79 43.65 23.11
C GLY A 635 -24.89 43.18 24.03
N ASN A 636 -25.74 42.28 23.55
CA ASN A 636 -26.77 41.68 24.40
C ASN A 636 -26.25 40.33 24.85
N ASP A 637 -25.73 40.28 26.07
CA ASP A 637 -24.96 39.17 26.58
C ASP A 637 -25.83 38.22 27.43
N THR A 638 -25.40 36.98 27.54
CA THR A 638 -26.06 35.95 28.36
C THR A 638 -25.07 35.35 29.33
N TYR A 639 -25.37 35.48 30.62
CA TYR A 639 -24.59 34.92 31.72
C TYR A 639 -25.27 33.67 32.26
N VAL A 640 -24.52 32.59 32.49
CA VAL A 640 -25.00 31.45 33.28
C VAL A 640 -24.45 31.56 34.69
N VAL A 641 -25.37 31.51 35.65
CA VAL A 641 -25.10 31.57 37.08
C VAL A 641 -25.56 30.26 37.70
N ASP A 642 -24.61 29.49 38.20
CA ASP A 642 -24.88 28.21 38.86
C ASP A 642 -24.44 28.17 40.33
N ASN A 643 -23.71 29.20 40.76
CA ASN A 643 -23.28 29.35 42.12
C ASN A 643 -23.79 30.68 42.72
N ALA A 644 -24.22 30.64 43.98
CA ALA A 644 -24.66 31.84 44.69
C ALA A 644 -23.52 32.87 44.93
N GLY A 645 -22.26 32.44 44.75
CA GLY A 645 -21.09 33.30 44.77
C GLY A 645 -20.80 34.02 43.45
N ASP A 646 -21.50 33.67 42.36
CA ASP A 646 -21.29 34.31 41.06
C ASP A 646 -21.74 35.76 41.07
N THR A 647 -20.99 36.59 40.35
CA THR A 647 -21.23 38.02 40.21
C THR A 647 -21.24 38.42 38.75
N VAL A 648 -22.28 39.14 38.36
CA VAL A 648 -22.42 39.72 37.02
C VAL A 648 -22.23 41.22 37.12
N THR A 649 -21.27 41.76 36.35
CA THR A 649 -20.94 43.18 36.31
C THR A 649 -21.24 43.76 34.93
N GLU A 650 -22.13 44.76 34.90
CA GLU A 650 -22.47 45.50 33.68
C GLU A 650 -22.35 47.02 33.91
N LEU A 651 -21.79 47.73 32.93
CA LEU A 651 -21.75 49.19 32.87
C LEU A 651 -22.93 49.73 32.08
N ALA A 652 -23.32 50.96 32.38
CA ALA A 652 -24.44 51.60 31.69
C ALA A 652 -24.25 51.65 30.16
N LYS A 653 -25.32 51.32 29.42
CA LYS A 653 -25.39 51.33 27.94
C LYS A 653 -24.54 50.26 27.27
N GLN A 654 -24.43 49.10 27.90
CA GLN A 654 -23.70 47.96 27.35
C GLN A 654 -24.58 47.02 26.54
N GLY A 655 -25.86 46.86 26.90
CA GLY A 655 -26.82 46.27 25.98
C GLY A 655 -28.15 46.02 26.66
N THR A 656 -28.75 44.87 26.34
CA THR A 656 -29.86 44.30 27.09
C THR A 656 -29.49 42.88 27.42
N ASP A 657 -29.12 42.66 28.67
CA ASP A 657 -28.42 41.47 29.11
C ASP A 657 -29.34 40.49 29.84
N THR A 658 -28.99 39.21 29.80
CA THR A 658 -29.79 38.13 30.41
C THR A 658 -28.94 37.29 31.34
N VAL A 659 -29.43 37.06 32.56
CA VAL A 659 -28.90 36.06 33.48
C VAL A 659 -29.79 34.84 33.45
N LEU A 660 -29.19 33.67 33.20
CA LEU A 660 -29.79 32.35 33.38
C LEU A 660 -29.28 31.78 34.70
N ALA A 661 -30.11 31.73 35.73
CA ALA A 661 -29.70 31.34 37.07
C ALA A 661 -30.30 29.99 37.48
N SER A 662 -29.48 29.05 37.95
CA SER A 662 -29.96 27.81 38.59
C SER A 662 -29.97 27.88 40.13
N VAL A 663 -29.60 29.04 40.67
CA VAL A 663 -29.67 29.42 42.08
C VAL A 663 -30.51 30.67 42.28
N SER A 664 -30.94 30.95 43.51
CA SER A 664 -31.56 32.24 43.83
C SER A 664 -30.59 33.37 43.52
N PHE A 665 -31.04 34.37 42.75
CA PHE A 665 -30.16 35.40 42.22
C PHE A 665 -30.78 36.79 42.26
N MET A 666 -29.93 37.79 42.52
CA MET A 666 -30.30 39.21 42.48
C MET A 666 -29.49 39.90 41.39
N LEU A 667 -30.17 40.55 40.46
CA LEU A 667 -29.51 41.26 39.36
C LEU A 667 -28.62 42.38 39.88
N GLY A 668 -27.38 42.41 39.39
CA GLY A 668 -26.47 43.55 39.55
C GLY A 668 -27.02 44.79 38.84
N ALA A 669 -26.45 45.96 39.12
CA ALA A 669 -26.86 47.19 38.43
C ALA A 669 -26.67 47.07 36.91
N ASN A 670 -27.58 47.71 36.17
CA ASN A 670 -27.66 47.75 34.71
C ASN A 670 -28.20 46.48 34.03
N VAL A 671 -28.21 45.31 34.68
CA VAL A 671 -28.72 44.08 34.06
C VAL A 671 -30.25 44.09 33.99
N GLU A 672 -30.83 43.77 32.82
CA GLU A 672 -32.27 43.88 32.59
C GLU A 672 -33.05 42.59 32.80
N ASN A 673 -32.54 41.43 32.36
CA ASN A 673 -33.32 40.19 32.32
C ASN A 673 -32.77 39.12 33.26
N LEU A 674 -33.67 38.46 33.98
CA LEU A 674 -33.39 37.27 34.80
C LEU A 674 -34.32 36.13 34.37
N THR A 675 -33.76 34.96 34.13
CA THR A 675 -34.51 33.71 33.95
C THR A 675 -33.98 32.69 34.94
N LEU A 676 -34.85 32.22 35.83
CA LEU A 676 -34.55 31.12 36.72
C LEU A 676 -34.68 29.81 35.94
N THR A 677 -33.79 28.88 36.22
CA THR A 677 -33.70 27.58 35.54
C THR A 677 -33.76 26.45 36.57
N GLY A 678 -33.89 25.20 36.10
CA GLY A 678 -34.10 24.06 36.97
C GLY A 678 -35.51 24.00 37.57
N SER A 679 -35.69 23.24 38.66
CA SER A 679 -37.00 23.01 39.29
C SER A 679 -36.98 23.25 40.81
N GLY A 680 -35.92 23.86 41.33
CA GLY A 680 -35.82 24.21 42.74
C GLY A 680 -36.65 25.44 43.07
N ASN A 681 -37.08 25.56 44.32
CA ASN A 681 -37.74 26.76 44.85
C ASN A 681 -36.68 27.84 45.08
N ILE A 682 -36.27 28.50 44.00
CA ILE A 682 -35.30 29.59 43.99
C ILE A 682 -35.99 30.92 43.77
N ASN A 683 -35.34 32.03 44.11
CA ASN A 683 -35.94 33.36 44.08
C ASN A 683 -35.19 34.27 43.11
N GLY A 684 -35.95 35.17 42.48
CA GLY A 684 -35.41 36.18 41.58
C GLY A 684 -35.63 37.58 42.14
N THR A 685 -34.58 38.40 42.14
CA THR A 685 -34.68 39.81 42.51
C THR A 685 -34.06 40.68 41.43
N GLY A 686 -34.79 41.69 40.95
CA GLY A 686 -34.34 42.68 39.99
C GLY A 686 -33.52 43.78 40.64
N ASN A 687 -33.44 44.92 39.96
CA ASN A 687 -32.71 46.10 40.40
C ASN A 687 -33.61 47.36 40.22
N ALA A 688 -33.02 48.53 39.95
CA ALA A 688 -33.79 49.78 39.81
C ALA A 688 -34.25 50.05 38.36
N LEU A 689 -33.92 49.17 37.40
CA LEU A 689 -34.34 49.26 36.01
C LEU A 689 -35.71 48.61 35.80
N ALA A 690 -36.27 48.76 34.60
CA ALA A 690 -37.42 47.97 34.16
C ALA A 690 -36.94 46.55 33.82
N ASN A 691 -37.00 45.65 34.79
CA ASN A 691 -36.53 44.28 34.70
C ASN A 691 -37.58 43.33 34.11
N LYS A 692 -37.11 42.32 33.38
CA LYS A 692 -37.93 41.16 32.99
C LYS A 692 -37.44 39.94 33.77
N ILE A 693 -38.31 39.41 34.63
CA ILE A 693 -38.01 38.24 35.46
C ILE A 693 -38.92 37.09 35.06
N THR A 694 -38.33 35.94 34.75
CA THR A 694 -39.04 34.69 34.48
C THR A 694 -38.57 33.66 35.49
N GLY A 695 -39.50 33.10 36.26
CA GLY A 695 -39.24 32.03 37.21
C GLY A 695 -39.15 30.65 36.53
N ASN A 696 -39.09 29.61 37.35
CA ASN A 696 -38.97 28.22 36.93
C ASN A 696 -40.22 27.42 37.36
N ASP A 697 -40.12 26.08 37.43
CA ASP A 697 -41.27 25.24 37.79
C ASP A 697 -41.50 25.09 39.31
N GLY A 698 -40.64 25.71 40.13
CA GLY A 698 -40.74 25.66 41.59
C GLY A 698 -41.37 26.94 42.12
N ASN A 699 -41.85 26.90 43.37
CA ASN A 699 -42.46 28.05 44.03
C ASN A 699 -41.40 29.15 44.23
N ASN A 700 -41.46 30.21 43.43
CA ASN A 700 -40.52 31.31 43.40
C ASN A 700 -41.10 32.54 44.11
N ARG A 701 -40.22 33.28 44.80
CA ARG A 701 -40.47 34.70 45.10
C ARG A 701 -39.78 35.55 44.04
N LEU A 702 -40.57 36.31 43.27
CA LEU A 702 -40.10 37.23 42.25
C LEU A 702 -40.32 38.68 42.69
N ASP A 703 -39.25 39.46 42.68
CA ASP A 703 -39.24 40.85 43.14
C ASP A 703 -38.55 41.72 42.10
N GLY A 704 -39.31 42.53 41.36
CA GLY A 704 -38.78 43.38 40.29
C GLY A 704 -37.80 44.44 40.78
N GLY A 705 -37.91 44.84 42.05
CA GLY A 705 -37.32 46.07 42.56
C GLY A 705 -38.17 47.29 42.19
N ALA A 706 -37.58 48.49 42.26
CA ALA A 706 -38.33 49.76 42.12
C ALA A 706 -38.78 50.09 40.67
N GLY A 707 -38.45 49.23 39.72
CA GLY A 707 -38.55 49.41 38.29
C GLY A 707 -39.97 49.48 37.76
N ALA A 708 -40.14 49.36 36.45
CA ALA A 708 -41.47 49.08 35.87
C ALA A 708 -41.36 47.71 35.23
N ASP A 709 -41.64 46.69 36.03
CA ASP A 709 -41.09 45.36 35.81
C ASP A 709 -42.10 44.43 35.17
N THR A 710 -41.62 43.36 34.55
CA THR A 710 -42.47 42.28 34.03
C THR A 710 -42.03 40.98 34.65
N MET A 711 -42.95 40.33 35.37
CA MET A 711 -42.69 39.09 36.10
C MET A 711 -43.63 37.97 35.64
N ALA A 712 -43.09 36.77 35.48
CA ALA A 712 -43.85 35.55 35.22
C ALA A 712 -43.22 34.39 36.02
N GLY A 713 -43.99 33.75 36.89
CA GLY A 713 -43.50 32.77 37.87
C GLY A 713 -43.17 31.42 37.27
N GLY A 714 -44.05 30.87 36.44
CA GLY A 714 -43.81 29.58 35.81
C GLY A 714 -44.83 28.56 36.28
N LEU A 715 -44.40 27.39 36.73
CA LEU A 715 -45.29 26.47 37.45
C LEU A 715 -45.00 26.60 38.95
N GLY A 716 -45.92 26.14 39.79
CA GLY A 716 -45.77 26.22 41.24
C GLY A 716 -46.51 27.43 41.80
N ASP A 717 -46.61 27.48 43.13
CA ASP A 717 -47.33 28.56 43.81
C ASP A 717 -46.36 29.73 44.05
N ASP A 718 -46.38 30.73 43.17
CA ASP A 718 -45.39 31.82 43.18
C ASP A 718 -45.87 33.06 43.97
N LEU A 719 -44.90 33.87 44.42
CA LEU A 719 -45.13 35.16 45.04
C LEU A 719 -44.48 36.28 44.23
N TYR A 720 -45.28 37.23 43.77
CA TYR A 720 -44.85 38.42 43.03
C TYR A 720 -44.89 39.65 43.91
N VAL A 721 -43.81 40.41 43.95
CA VAL A 721 -43.74 41.69 44.69
C VAL A 721 -43.98 42.82 43.72
N VAL A 722 -45.04 43.59 43.94
CA VAL A 722 -45.44 44.72 43.10
C VAL A 722 -45.30 46.01 43.90
N ASP A 723 -44.26 46.78 43.61
CA ASP A 723 -43.98 48.04 44.29
C ASP A 723 -44.16 49.28 43.39
N ASN A 724 -44.32 49.05 42.08
CA ASN A 724 -44.57 50.08 41.10
C ASN A 724 -45.91 49.84 40.39
N ALA A 725 -46.70 50.89 40.22
CA ALA A 725 -48.02 50.80 39.57
C ALA A 725 -47.94 50.40 38.08
N LYS A 726 -46.74 50.31 37.50
CA LYS A 726 -46.49 49.85 36.13
C LYS A 726 -45.93 48.43 36.06
N ASP A 727 -45.74 47.75 37.19
CA ASP A 727 -45.35 46.36 37.18
C ASP A 727 -46.44 45.51 36.55
N VAL A 728 -46.02 44.52 35.78
CA VAL A 728 -46.88 43.60 35.05
C VAL A 728 -46.58 42.19 35.52
N VAL A 729 -47.55 41.56 36.17
CA VAL A 729 -47.52 40.14 36.47
C VAL A 729 -48.27 39.40 35.37
N THR A 730 -47.64 38.36 34.81
CA THR A 730 -48.23 37.49 33.79
C THR A 730 -48.27 36.06 34.27
N GLU A 731 -49.47 35.47 34.23
CA GLU A 731 -49.71 34.09 34.60
C GLU A 731 -50.56 33.37 33.55
N LEU A 732 -50.20 32.13 33.23
CA LEU A 732 -50.92 31.26 32.32
C LEU A 732 -51.84 30.30 33.09
N VAL A 733 -52.83 29.74 32.38
CA VAL A 733 -53.81 28.83 32.98
C VAL A 733 -53.11 27.58 33.53
N GLY A 734 -53.40 27.24 34.80
CA GLY A 734 -52.96 26.01 35.44
C GLY A 734 -51.51 26.02 35.90
N GLN A 735 -50.98 27.21 36.21
CA GLN A 735 -49.60 27.41 36.62
C GLN A 735 -49.39 27.29 38.14
N GLY A 736 -50.35 27.67 38.96
CA GLY A 736 -50.24 27.48 40.40
C GLY A 736 -51.44 28.06 41.12
N THR A 737 -51.28 28.29 42.43
CA THR A 737 -52.08 29.25 43.18
C THR A 737 -51.17 30.38 43.63
N ASP A 738 -51.30 31.52 42.97
CA ASP A 738 -50.27 32.54 42.97
C ASP A 738 -50.66 33.74 43.82
N THR A 739 -49.66 34.45 44.36
CA THR A 739 -49.87 35.60 45.26
C THR A 739 -49.16 36.85 44.77
N VAL A 740 -49.91 37.95 44.66
CA VAL A 740 -49.34 39.29 44.47
C VAL A 740 -49.26 40.01 45.82
N GLU A 741 -48.05 40.34 46.26
CA GLU A 741 -47.78 41.23 47.39
C GLU A 741 -47.57 42.66 46.88
N ALA A 742 -48.54 43.55 47.05
CA ALA A 742 -48.55 44.87 46.45
C ALA A 742 -48.43 46.01 47.48
N SER A 743 -47.45 46.91 47.29
CA SER A 743 -47.33 48.15 48.07
C SER A 743 -47.93 49.38 47.37
N VAL A 744 -48.55 49.15 46.21
CA VAL A 744 -49.32 50.11 45.40
C VAL A 744 -50.72 49.57 45.14
N SER A 745 -51.66 50.44 44.72
CA SER A 745 -52.96 49.94 44.29
C SER A 745 -52.82 49.00 43.09
N HIS A 746 -53.42 47.82 43.17
CA HIS A 746 -53.23 46.77 42.18
C HIS A 746 -54.54 46.08 41.81
N MET A 747 -54.61 45.61 40.57
CA MET A 747 -55.71 44.82 40.04
C MET A 747 -55.12 43.53 39.48
N LEU A 748 -55.59 42.39 39.98
CA LEU A 748 -55.09 41.09 39.54
C LEU A 748 -55.32 40.90 38.04
N GLY A 749 -54.26 40.46 37.34
CA GLY A 749 -54.38 39.93 35.98
C GLY A 749 -55.17 38.63 35.96
N ALA A 750 -55.49 38.11 34.77
CA ALA A 750 -56.13 36.81 34.65
C ALA A 750 -55.24 35.71 35.25
N ASN A 751 -55.87 34.65 35.78
CA ASN A 751 -55.22 33.47 36.37
C ASN A 751 -54.55 33.67 37.73
N LEU A 752 -54.47 34.89 38.28
CA LEU A 752 -53.94 35.11 39.63
C LEU A 752 -55.05 34.95 40.68
N GLU A 753 -54.78 34.23 41.76
CA GLU A 753 -55.77 33.94 42.81
C GLU A 753 -55.70 34.90 44.00
N ASN A 754 -54.50 35.29 44.46
CA ASN A 754 -54.35 36.00 45.74
C ASN A 754 -53.72 37.39 45.58
N LEU A 755 -54.27 38.37 46.30
CA LEU A 755 -53.73 39.73 46.43
C LEU A 755 -53.57 40.08 47.91
N VAL A 756 -52.38 40.52 48.30
CA VAL A 756 -52.08 41.04 49.63
C VAL A 756 -51.54 42.46 49.50
N LEU A 757 -52.28 43.43 50.01
CA LEU A 757 -51.83 44.82 50.09
C LEU A 757 -50.91 44.99 51.31
N THR A 758 -49.81 45.69 51.16
CA THR A 758 -48.82 45.90 52.23
C THR A 758 -48.66 47.37 52.60
N GLY A 759 -47.96 47.62 53.71
CA GLY A 759 -47.73 48.95 54.23
C GLY A 759 -48.96 49.56 54.93
N THR A 760 -49.01 50.90 54.98
CA THR A 760 -50.08 51.65 55.69
C THR A 760 -50.70 52.74 54.81
N ALA A 761 -50.43 52.70 53.50
CA ALA A 761 -50.96 53.68 52.57
C ALA A 761 -52.41 53.32 52.19
N ASN A 762 -53.22 54.33 51.87
CA ASN A 762 -54.57 54.13 51.35
C ASN A 762 -54.52 53.68 49.89
N ILE A 763 -54.20 52.41 49.68
CA ILE A 763 -54.13 51.74 48.38
C ILE A 763 -55.33 50.81 48.21
N ASN A 764 -55.59 50.39 46.98
CA ASN A 764 -56.82 49.66 46.63
C ASN A 764 -56.48 48.34 45.94
N GLY A 765 -57.35 47.36 46.12
CA GLY A 765 -57.25 46.03 45.53
C GLY A 765 -58.45 45.72 44.65
N THR A 766 -58.22 45.06 43.52
CA THR A 766 -59.31 44.54 42.68
C THR A 766 -58.94 43.14 42.19
N GLY A 767 -59.81 42.16 42.38
CA GLY A 767 -59.63 40.82 41.85
C GLY A 767 -59.98 40.73 40.36
N ASN A 768 -60.21 39.50 39.89
CA ASN A 768 -60.49 39.16 38.51
C ASN A 768 -61.82 38.38 38.39
N ALA A 769 -61.87 37.32 37.60
CA ALA A 769 -63.07 36.50 37.39
C ALA A 769 -62.99 35.12 38.08
N LEU A 770 -61.94 34.90 38.88
CA LEU A 770 -61.70 33.71 39.68
C LEU A 770 -62.15 33.93 41.12
N ASP A 771 -62.20 32.85 41.90
CA ASP A 771 -62.42 32.91 43.34
C ASP A 771 -61.16 33.47 44.01
N ASN A 772 -61.10 34.80 44.21
CA ASN A 772 -59.91 35.49 44.69
C ASN A 772 -59.86 35.61 46.23
N THR A 773 -58.66 35.55 46.81
CA THR A 773 -58.43 36.01 48.19
C THR A 773 -57.72 37.36 48.19
N ILE A 774 -58.38 38.38 48.71
CA ILE A 774 -57.87 39.76 48.73
C ILE A 774 -57.76 40.24 50.18
N ALA A 775 -56.52 40.48 50.64
CA ALA A 775 -56.23 41.07 51.93
C ALA A 775 -55.75 42.51 51.79
N GLY A 776 -56.43 43.44 52.46
CA GLY A 776 -56.04 44.83 52.61
C GLY A 776 -54.91 45.04 53.62
N ASN A 777 -54.54 46.31 53.81
CA ASN A 777 -53.47 46.72 54.70
C ASN A 777 -54.02 47.51 55.91
N ALA A 778 -53.19 48.30 56.59
CA ALA A 778 -53.65 49.12 57.74
C ALA A 778 -54.21 50.51 57.34
N GLY A 779 -54.31 50.79 56.03
CA GLY A 779 -54.86 52.02 55.48
C GLY A 779 -56.34 51.86 55.10
N ALA A 780 -57.01 52.95 54.75
CA ALA A 780 -58.37 52.86 54.22
C ALA A 780 -58.36 52.37 52.77
N ASN A 781 -58.77 51.12 52.55
CA ASN A 781 -58.73 50.44 51.27
C ASN A 781 -60.10 50.41 50.57
N LEU A 782 -60.10 50.50 49.25
CA LEU A 782 -61.23 50.05 48.42
C LEU A 782 -60.87 48.66 47.86
N LEU A 783 -61.58 47.62 48.31
CA LEU A 783 -61.41 46.24 47.86
C LEU A 783 -62.63 45.81 47.05
N ASN A 784 -62.39 45.27 45.86
CA ASN A 784 -63.43 44.70 44.99
C ASN A 784 -63.03 43.27 44.59
N GLY A 785 -63.85 42.28 44.94
CA GLY A 785 -63.64 40.87 44.60
C GLY A 785 -63.63 40.66 43.09
N GLY A 786 -64.75 41.01 42.44
CA GLY A 786 -64.88 40.92 40.99
C GLY A 786 -65.97 39.94 40.61
N ALA A 787 -65.65 38.91 39.84
CA ALA A 787 -66.55 37.78 39.66
C ALA A 787 -65.87 36.53 40.22
N GLY A 788 -66.66 35.57 40.71
CA GLY A 788 -66.12 34.43 41.46
C GLY A 788 -66.53 34.54 42.92
N ASN A 789 -66.27 33.50 43.70
CA ASN A 789 -66.55 33.48 45.14
C ASN A 789 -65.33 34.04 45.89
N ASP A 790 -65.36 35.33 46.19
CA ASP A 790 -64.19 36.04 46.67
C ASP A 790 -64.12 36.05 48.20
N THR A 791 -62.90 36.04 48.76
CA THR A 791 -62.64 36.27 50.18
C THR A 791 -61.97 37.63 50.36
N LEU A 792 -62.66 38.58 50.98
CA LEU A 792 -62.17 39.94 51.22
C LEU A 792 -61.87 40.15 52.71
N ILE A 793 -60.63 40.51 53.00
CA ILE A 793 -60.13 40.84 54.35
C ILE A 793 -59.77 42.32 54.33
N GLY A 794 -60.54 43.20 54.98
CA GLY A 794 -60.29 44.65 54.94
C GLY A 794 -58.90 45.04 55.47
N GLY A 795 -58.44 44.35 56.51
CA GLY A 795 -57.23 44.71 57.23
C GLY A 795 -57.63 45.58 58.42
N GLY A 796 -56.94 46.69 58.65
CA GLY A 796 -57.39 47.70 59.60
C GLY A 796 -57.55 49.01 58.86
N GLY A 797 -58.52 49.83 59.20
CA GLY A 797 -58.71 51.06 58.44
C GLY A 797 -60.16 51.48 58.45
N ALA A 798 -60.59 52.13 57.38
CA ALA A 798 -62.00 52.36 57.15
C ALA A 798 -62.27 51.92 55.72
N ASP A 799 -62.55 50.64 55.56
CA ASP A 799 -62.46 49.97 54.28
C ASP A 799 -63.82 49.93 53.57
N ILE A 800 -63.78 49.97 52.25
CA ILE A 800 -64.95 49.76 51.40
C ILE A 800 -64.76 48.44 50.68
N LEU A 801 -65.58 47.46 51.04
CA LEU A 801 -65.55 46.10 50.50
C LEU A 801 -66.72 45.90 49.54
N THR A 802 -66.44 45.36 48.36
CA THR A 802 -67.45 45.04 47.33
C THR A 802 -67.18 43.63 46.86
N GLY A 803 -68.11 42.70 47.09
CA GLY A 803 -67.96 41.32 46.65
C GLY A 803 -68.12 41.20 45.13
N SER A 804 -69.10 41.95 44.61
CA SER A 804 -69.58 41.93 43.23
C SER A 804 -70.38 40.65 42.90
N ALA A 805 -69.87 39.72 42.08
CA ALA A 805 -70.67 38.61 41.58
C ALA A 805 -70.13 37.25 42.03
N GLY A 806 -70.79 36.62 43.00
CA GLY A 806 -70.42 35.31 43.53
C GLY A 806 -71.11 35.07 44.85
N MET A 807 -70.66 34.04 45.58
CA MET A 807 -70.95 33.90 47.01
C MET A 807 -69.71 34.34 47.78
N ASP A 808 -69.70 35.58 48.23
CA ASP A 808 -68.49 36.21 48.74
C ASP A 808 -68.37 36.07 50.26
N THR A 809 -67.14 36.00 50.75
CA THR A 809 -66.81 35.94 52.18
C THR A 809 -66.07 37.20 52.62
N PHE A 810 -66.66 37.97 53.52
CA PHE A 810 -66.03 39.14 54.13
C PHE A 810 -65.51 38.78 55.52
N VAL A 811 -64.19 38.85 55.73
CA VAL A 811 -63.53 38.40 56.95
C VAL A 811 -63.12 39.59 57.80
N PHE A 812 -63.48 39.55 59.08
CA PHE A 812 -63.15 40.57 60.06
C PHE A 812 -62.37 39.95 61.23
N ALA A 813 -61.21 40.53 61.52
CA ALA A 813 -60.35 40.20 62.64
C ALA A 813 -60.27 41.36 63.63
N ALA A 814 -59.61 41.17 64.78
CA ALA A 814 -59.47 42.24 65.77
C ALA A 814 -58.76 43.47 65.20
N GLY A 815 -59.38 44.65 65.35
CA GLY A 815 -58.86 45.91 64.84
C GLY A 815 -59.22 46.19 63.37
N PHE A 816 -60.30 45.60 62.86
CA PHE A 816 -60.76 45.81 61.49
C PHE A 816 -61.11 47.27 61.17
N GLY A 817 -61.55 48.04 62.17
CA GLY A 817 -61.84 49.46 62.00
C GLY A 817 -63.25 49.75 61.49
N ALA A 818 -63.41 50.79 60.68
CA ALA A 818 -64.72 51.33 60.30
C ALA A 818 -65.09 50.95 58.85
N ASP A 819 -65.55 49.73 58.66
CA ASP A 819 -65.70 49.13 57.34
C ASP A 819 -67.13 49.19 56.79
N ARG A 820 -67.24 49.16 55.47
CA ARG A 820 -68.50 49.15 54.73
C ARG A 820 -68.49 48.11 53.62
N ILE A 821 -69.41 47.15 53.69
CA ILE A 821 -69.73 46.26 52.56
C ILE A 821 -70.81 46.91 51.71
N THR A 822 -70.59 47.03 50.40
CA THR A 822 -71.46 47.84 49.52
C THR A 822 -72.60 47.08 48.85
N ASP A 823 -72.52 45.75 48.78
CA ASP A 823 -73.40 44.90 47.98
C ASP A 823 -73.74 43.54 48.62
N PHE A 824 -73.60 43.43 49.94
CA PHE A 824 -73.87 42.19 50.67
C PHE A 824 -75.26 41.60 50.38
N THR A 825 -75.29 40.36 49.92
CA THR A 825 -76.49 39.60 49.58
C THR A 825 -76.77 38.52 50.61
N VAL A 826 -77.79 38.76 51.45
CA VAL A 826 -78.20 37.81 52.49
C VAL A 826 -78.60 36.46 51.89
N GLY A 827 -77.99 35.38 52.37
CA GLY A 827 -78.23 34.01 51.94
C GLY A 827 -77.27 33.49 50.88
N ASP A 828 -76.57 34.38 50.18
CA ASP A 828 -75.52 34.04 49.22
C ASP A 828 -74.13 34.37 49.80
N ASP A 829 -73.96 35.58 50.35
CA ASP A 829 -72.71 36.02 50.96
C ASP A 829 -72.60 35.66 52.44
N VAL A 830 -71.34 35.59 52.92
CA VAL A 830 -70.95 35.24 54.29
C VAL A 830 -70.11 36.36 54.90
N ILE A 831 -70.45 36.75 56.13
CA ILE A 831 -69.56 37.53 57.00
C ILE A 831 -68.90 36.55 57.96
N ARG A 832 -67.57 36.46 57.91
CA ARG A 832 -66.78 35.68 58.85
C ARG A 832 -66.18 36.58 59.91
N PHE A 833 -66.53 36.33 61.16
CA PHE A 833 -65.85 36.92 62.30
C PHE A 833 -64.88 35.89 62.89
N ASP A 834 -63.64 36.29 63.13
CA ASP A 834 -62.74 35.48 63.94
C ASP A 834 -63.34 35.31 65.35
N SER A 835 -63.20 34.10 65.94
CA SER A 835 -63.90 33.64 67.15
C SER A 835 -63.90 34.58 68.36
N ASP A 836 -62.99 35.54 68.41
CA ASP A 836 -62.83 36.47 69.51
C ASP A 836 -63.64 37.78 69.37
N LEU A 837 -64.27 38.05 68.21
CA LEU A 837 -65.05 39.28 68.00
C LEU A 837 -66.49 39.18 68.51
N PHE A 838 -67.18 38.10 68.16
CA PHE A 838 -68.55 37.82 68.60
C PHE A 838 -68.69 36.34 68.96
N ALA A 839 -69.35 36.06 70.08
CA ALA A 839 -69.52 34.69 70.55
C ALA A 839 -70.47 33.86 69.69
N ASP A 840 -71.49 34.50 69.11
CA ASP A 840 -72.53 33.89 68.28
C ASP A 840 -73.34 34.97 67.53
N PHE A 841 -74.32 34.53 66.74
CA PHE A 841 -75.20 35.39 65.97
C PHE A 841 -76.14 36.26 66.82
N ASP A 842 -76.53 35.80 68.01
CA ASP A 842 -77.37 36.60 68.91
C ASP A 842 -76.57 37.83 69.41
N ALA A 843 -75.27 37.66 69.66
CA ALA A 843 -74.36 38.76 69.99
C ALA A 843 -74.23 39.78 68.84
N VAL A 844 -74.18 39.30 67.59
CA VAL A 844 -74.16 40.18 66.40
C VAL A 844 -75.46 40.97 66.28
N LEU A 845 -76.63 40.32 66.43
CA LEU A 845 -77.93 40.99 66.38
C LEU A 845 -78.09 42.03 67.49
N ALA A 846 -77.54 41.78 68.68
CA ALA A 846 -77.55 42.73 69.78
C ALA A 846 -76.69 43.98 69.50
N ALA A 847 -75.63 43.83 68.71
CA ALA A 847 -74.74 44.91 68.27
C ALA A 847 -75.21 45.61 66.99
N ALA A 848 -76.22 45.09 66.30
CA ALA A 848 -76.74 45.62 65.05
C ALA A 848 -77.82 46.71 65.26
N SER A 849 -77.79 47.76 64.44
CA SER A 849 -78.80 48.81 64.40
C SER A 849 -79.10 49.27 62.97
N GLN A 850 -80.37 49.56 62.68
CA GLN A 850 -80.79 50.11 61.39
C GLN A 850 -80.52 51.63 61.34
N VAL A 851 -79.72 52.08 60.39
CA VAL A 851 -79.39 53.50 60.16
C VAL A 851 -79.75 53.88 58.72
N GLY A 852 -80.93 54.47 58.52
CA GLY A 852 -81.45 54.71 57.17
C GLY A 852 -81.73 53.37 56.47
N ALA A 853 -81.16 53.19 55.27
CA ALA A 853 -81.26 51.93 54.52
C ALA A 853 -80.18 50.90 54.92
N ASP A 854 -79.20 51.28 55.74
CA ASP A 854 -78.04 50.44 56.05
C ASP A 854 -78.19 49.78 57.43
N THR A 855 -77.65 48.57 57.57
CA THR A 855 -77.44 47.93 58.88
C THR A 855 -76.05 48.24 59.38
N VAL A 856 -75.92 48.68 60.63
CA VAL A 856 -74.64 49.01 61.27
C VAL A 856 -74.43 48.11 62.48
N ILE A 857 -73.37 47.30 62.47
CA ILE A 857 -72.93 46.41 63.55
C ILE A 857 -71.75 47.09 64.25
N THR A 858 -71.90 47.41 65.54
CA THR A 858 -70.88 48.14 66.31
C THR A 858 -70.30 47.23 67.38
N LEU A 859 -69.04 46.82 67.22
CA LEU A 859 -68.32 46.04 68.23
C LEU A 859 -67.84 46.96 69.36
N ASP A 860 -67.19 48.07 69.00
CA ASP A 860 -66.75 49.13 69.93
C ASP A 860 -66.65 50.48 69.21
N ALA A 861 -66.00 51.48 69.83
CA ALA A 861 -65.90 52.83 69.29
C ALA A 861 -65.02 52.94 68.04
N ASP A 862 -64.10 52.01 67.85
CA ASP A 862 -63.11 52.01 66.77
C ASP A 862 -63.46 50.96 65.70
N ASN A 863 -64.28 49.96 66.02
CA ASN A 863 -64.65 48.85 65.14
C ASN A 863 -66.16 48.84 64.83
N THR A 864 -66.52 49.23 63.60
CA THR A 864 -67.92 49.30 63.13
C THR A 864 -68.02 48.76 61.70
N LEU A 865 -68.93 47.81 61.46
CA LEU A 865 -69.24 47.26 60.14
C LEU A 865 -70.59 47.79 59.64
N THR A 866 -70.61 48.39 58.47
CA THR A 866 -71.83 48.86 57.78
C THR A 866 -72.16 47.97 56.59
N LEU A 867 -73.37 47.39 56.58
CA LEU A 867 -73.94 46.66 55.46
C LEU A 867 -74.87 47.60 54.67
N ALA A 868 -74.42 48.02 53.50
CA ALA A 868 -75.13 48.97 52.65
C ALA A 868 -76.45 48.41 52.12
N ASN A 869 -77.56 49.15 52.28
CA ASN A 869 -78.89 48.78 51.77
C ASN A 869 -79.39 47.40 52.23
N VAL A 870 -78.90 46.90 53.37
CA VAL A 870 -79.37 45.66 54.00
C VAL A 870 -80.22 46.01 55.22
N GLU A 871 -81.44 45.49 55.26
CA GLU A 871 -82.35 45.66 56.40
C GLU A 871 -81.93 44.73 57.56
N THR A 872 -81.80 45.24 58.78
CA THR A 872 -81.31 44.46 59.95
C THR A 872 -82.20 43.25 60.23
N SER A 873 -83.51 43.39 59.96
CA SER A 873 -84.48 42.30 60.11
C SER A 873 -84.34 41.17 59.08
N SER A 874 -83.55 41.37 58.01
CA SER A 874 -83.32 40.38 56.96
C SER A 874 -82.12 39.46 57.22
N LEU A 875 -81.27 39.78 58.21
CA LEU A 875 -80.08 38.98 58.53
C LEU A 875 -80.45 37.55 58.94
N LEU A 876 -79.66 36.58 58.46
CA LEU A 876 -79.84 35.15 58.73
C LEU A 876 -78.57 34.57 59.34
N LEU A 877 -78.71 33.66 60.30
CA LEU A 877 -77.58 32.93 60.90
C LEU A 877 -76.66 32.29 59.85
N ALA A 878 -77.21 31.80 58.74
CA ALA A 878 -76.45 31.14 57.67
C ALA A 878 -75.48 32.07 56.92
N SER A 879 -75.69 33.39 57.00
CA SER A 879 -74.80 34.41 56.42
C SER A 879 -73.66 34.81 57.36
N PHE A 880 -73.53 34.16 58.52
CA PHE A 880 -72.48 34.46 59.50
C PHE A 880 -71.71 33.19 59.84
N ASP A 881 -70.39 33.29 59.74
CA ASP A 881 -69.44 32.27 60.13
C ASP A 881 -68.64 32.75 61.34
N PHE A 882 -68.60 31.93 62.39
CA PHE A 882 -67.86 32.21 63.62
C PHE A 882 -66.74 31.17 63.69
N ALA A 883 -65.58 31.55 63.14
CA ALA A 883 -64.46 30.65 62.90
C ALA A 883 -63.71 30.26 64.18
#